data_AF-A0A839ITL4-F1
#
_entry.id   AF-A0A839ITL4-F1
#
_cell.length_a   1.000
_cell.length_b   1.000
_cell.length_c   1.000
_cell.angle_alpha   90.00
_cell.angle_beta   90.00
_cell.angle_gamma   90.00
#
_symmetry.space_group_name_H-M   'P 1'
#
loop_
_entity.id
_entity.type
_entity.pdbx_description
1 polymer ?
#
loop_
_entity_poly.entity_id
_entity_poly.type
_entity_poly.pdbx_seq_one_letter_code
_entity_poly.pdbx_strand_id
1 'polypeptide(L)'
;MRVYQFAHFQFDPDAGCLFFTESDTEQEIILRHKVANLLNYLLEHRERIVSKEELLDKLWDHGDYRENALTQSIRELRKALGDKAQQPVFIRTFPQRGYQWIAEVTIPVIDPACGEMGTGLLNPELSTPGRTNPETTTPESALPEQEKPEQENPERTNSEPAKTLHRAMSGLFITIIALIFLLTSSIWLLKDTLLAGLSSHTFALTGPNTNKTEQHINTGIAARTLDVQGNLNTDQAGPSVLVLPFINETGDTSMAWLELGLSDMLATELQRSYGLNIVSPAVSNHLLLSSEINWPALPVQIRTLLKQEKIDAALFADVRLHNRQQVLDFKVIYADGKAQQGSVSYGSLPASVASVAQQLVYLLQPERKQHHSDSVAGSDPVAAQALAEGIQYLQTEGANQARRYFQASLIVEPDNHWARARMAQIQLLAGQWTFAEKEMELIPDIAREEDAGLNAFIDYWLAELALRRGADDETIRIKQAITSAKRAADHYQMARSYRLKARQAWRDMDWPEHRHWLREASQLMADSSELQTQAENLFYLGNPSNEGLEKSPGNDLRQNQKYLIKALNFYQQLGHQPMIAATQLAIAQNYSLPLSQREDALEQSINLYRQLQQPYELAQALIYAGFYQMQLHNGHKAYALFEQAHALAKQIGASNLLSFTRFYMAFATLDQGLDQTEIAGHGRDAIRLRSAIEQLNEFIADDPAPLLKASSLVFLGWAWTDLGDYEQALSYLHQAREIHQSFNMPITASYASYSIMRIYLEQKNYSAVIALEGEPITTRLQAVYLARAWFEAGQAAQSVRVLQDFRQQLPDLWQKEDSLRLGQYLAAQKGSEIRLGPEPMAHLVYCESDWAMER
;
A
#
# COMPACT_ATOMS: atom_id res chain seq x y z
N MET A 1 -5.97 -6.42 -33.86
CA MET A 1 -6.75 -5.21 -34.12
C MET A 1 -8.07 -5.51 -34.80
N ARG A 2 -9.13 -5.52 -33.99
CA ARG A 2 -10.52 -5.38 -34.44
C ARG A 2 -11.02 -4.02 -33.98
N VAL A 3 -10.86 -3.01 -34.82
CA VAL A 3 -11.40 -1.68 -34.55
C VAL A 3 -12.92 -1.69 -34.81
N TYR A 4 -13.70 -1.01 -33.97
CA TYR A 4 -15.12 -0.74 -34.22
C TYR A 4 -15.33 0.76 -34.46
N GLN A 5 -16.18 1.12 -35.42
CA GLN A 5 -16.58 2.51 -35.68
C GLN A 5 -18.10 2.65 -35.54
N PHE A 6 -18.55 3.66 -34.81
CA PHE A 6 -19.97 3.93 -34.57
C PHE A 6 -20.20 5.42 -34.27
N ALA A 7 -21.14 6.06 -34.99
CA ALA A 7 -21.32 7.52 -34.96
C ALA A 7 -19.98 8.26 -35.11
N HIS A 8 -19.66 9.16 -34.18
CA HIS A 8 -18.43 9.98 -34.13
C HIS A 8 -17.24 9.26 -33.46
N PHE A 9 -17.36 7.96 -33.15
CA PHE A 9 -16.40 7.23 -32.33
C PHE A 9 -15.72 6.08 -33.08
N GLN A 10 -14.43 5.94 -32.84
CA GLN A 10 -13.65 4.76 -33.14
C GLN A 10 -13.18 4.11 -31.82
N PHE A 11 -13.50 2.83 -31.61
CA PHE A 11 -13.10 2.07 -30.43
C PHE A 11 -12.05 1.01 -30.79
N ASP A 12 -10.95 1.01 -30.05
CA ASP A 12 -9.95 -0.05 -30.06
C ASP A 12 -10.09 -0.91 -28.80
N PRO A 13 -10.53 -2.18 -28.90
CA PRO A 13 -10.63 -3.10 -27.77
C PRO A 13 -9.27 -3.61 -27.26
N ASP A 14 -8.25 -3.65 -28.13
CA ASP A 14 -6.91 -4.15 -27.81
C ASP A 14 -6.16 -3.08 -26.97
N ALA A 15 -6.39 -1.79 -27.26
CA ALA A 15 -5.86 -0.66 -26.48
C ALA A 15 -6.80 -0.18 -25.33
N GLY A 16 -8.11 -0.40 -25.45
CA GLY A 16 -9.13 0.06 -24.50
C GLY A 16 -9.55 1.53 -24.67
N CYS A 17 -9.29 2.14 -25.82
CA CYS A 17 -9.47 3.58 -26.06
C CYS A 17 -10.59 3.90 -27.05
N LEU A 18 -11.30 5.00 -26.78
CA LEU A 18 -12.22 5.65 -27.71
C LEU A 18 -11.57 6.88 -28.31
N PHE A 19 -11.60 7.02 -29.63
CA PHE A 19 -11.14 8.20 -30.37
C PHE A 19 -12.35 8.92 -30.98
N PHE A 20 -12.40 10.24 -30.85
CA PHE A 20 -13.45 11.08 -31.45
C PHE A 20 -13.03 11.56 -32.85
N THR A 21 -13.86 11.31 -33.86
CA THR A 21 -13.49 11.40 -35.28
C THR A 21 -14.09 12.60 -36.04
N GLU A 22 -14.73 13.55 -35.36
CA GLU A 22 -15.39 14.72 -35.97
C GLU A 22 -14.65 16.06 -35.73
N SER A 23 -13.44 16.05 -35.15
CA SER A 23 -12.64 17.26 -34.86
C SER A 23 -11.23 17.21 -35.44
N ASP A 24 -10.70 18.37 -35.85
CA ASP A 24 -9.29 18.56 -36.29
C ASP A 24 -8.24 18.19 -35.23
N THR A 25 -8.68 17.89 -34.00
CA THR A 25 -7.87 17.27 -32.94
C THR A 25 -8.45 15.90 -32.63
N GLU A 26 -7.66 14.83 -32.76
CA GLU A 26 -8.02 13.52 -32.24
C GLU A 26 -8.10 13.57 -30.72
N GLN A 27 -9.32 13.50 -30.16
CA GLN A 27 -9.50 13.41 -28.72
C GLN A 27 -9.61 11.94 -28.31
N GLU A 28 -8.56 11.44 -27.65
CA GLU A 28 -8.53 10.12 -27.02
C GLU A 28 -9.27 10.15 -25.66
N ILE A 29 -10.08 9.12 -25.43
CA ILE A 29 -10.80 8.84 -24.18
C ILE A 29 -10.45 7.40 -23.77
N ILE A 30 -9.43 7.29 -22.91
CA ILE A 30 -8.99 6.01 -22.33
C ILE A 30 -10.11 5.49 -21.40
N LEU A 31 -10.59 4.26 -21.64
CA LEU A 31 -11.59 3.63 -20.77
C LEU A 31 -10.91 2.77 -19.69
N ARG A 32 -11.42 2.83 -18.47
CA ARG A 32 -11.07 1.88 -17.39
C ARG A 32 -11.33 0.45 -17.89
N HIS A 33 -10.38 -0.47 -17.74
CA HIS A 33 -10.40 -1.80 -18.37
C HIS A 33 -11.76 -2.55 -18.33
N LYS A 34 -12.42 -2.68 -17.16
CA LYS A 34 -13.75 -3.34 -17.09
C LYS A 34 -14.86 -2.59 -17.86
N VAL A 35 -14.72 -1.28 -18.12
CA VAL A 35 -15.61 -0.47 -18.98
C VAL A 35 -15.31 -0.68 -20.46
N ALA A 36 -14.03 -0.79 -20.84
CA ALA A 36 -13.62 -1.19 -22.19
C ALA A 36 -14.15 -2.59 -22.54
N ASN A 37 -13.98 -3.57 -21.64
CA ASN A 37 -14.49 -4.93 -21.82
C ASN A 37 -16.03 -4.96 -21.91
N LEU A 38 -16.72 -4.15 -21.10
CA LEU A 38 -18.17 -3.96 -21.16
C LEU A 38 -18.63 -3.38 -22.51
N LEU A 39 -17.90 -2.40 -23.05
CA LEU A 39 -18.16 -1.85 -24.38
C LEU A 39 -17.94 -2.91 -25.47
N ASN A 40 -16.79 -3.62 -25.47
CA ASN A 40 -16.53 -4.69 -26.44
C ASN A 40 -17.63 -5.76 -26.41
N TYR A 41 -18.00 -6.24 -25.22
CA TYR A 41 -19.01 -7.28 -25.06
C TYR A 41 -20.41 -6.83 -25.53
N LEU A 42 -20.77 -5.56 -25.34
CA LEU A 42 -22.00 -4.97 -25.87
C LEU A 42 -21.96 -4.77 -27.40
N LEU A 43 -20.80 -4.47 -27.99
CA LEU A 43 -20.62 -4.36 -29.44
C LEU A 43 -20.63 -5.73 -30.13
N GLU A 44 -19.99 -6.74 -29.55
CA GLU A 44 -20.01 -8.14 -30.02
C GLU A 44 -21.40 -8.78 -29.95
N HIS A 45 -22.26 -8.32 -29.03
CA HIS A 45 -23.61 -8.86 -28.83
C HIS A 45 -24.75 -7.86 -29.14
N ARG A 46 -24.46 -6.80 -29.90
CA ARG A 46 -25.38 -5.70 -30.22
C ARG A 46 -26.76 -6.10 -30.76
N GLU A 47 -26.84 -7.21 -31.49
CA GLU A 47 -28.10 -7.70 -32.09
C GLU A 47 -29.15 -8.15 -31.07
N ARG A 48 -28.77 -8.36 -29.79
CA ARG A 48 -29.64 -8.88 -28.73
C ARG A 48 -29.59 -8.04 -27.45
N ILE A 49 -30.49 -8.38 -26.52
CA ILE A 49 -30.36 -7.96 -25.12
C ILE A 49 -29.36 -8.90 -24.45
N VAL A 50 -28.40 -8.33 -23.73
CA VAL A 50 -27.46 -9.04 -22.85
C VAL A 50 -27.99 -8.89 -21.42
N SER A 51 -28.10 -10.00 -20.68
CA SER A 51 -28.73 -9.97 -19.34
C SER A 51 -27.82 -9.34 -18.29
N LYS A 52 -28.37 -8.98 -17.12
CA LYS A 52 -27.53 -8.53 -15.99
C LYS A 52 -26.61 -9.66 -15.53
N GLU A 53 -27.18 -10.83 -15.29
CA GLU A 53 -26.51 -12.05 -14.84
C GLU A 53 -25.40 -12.45 -15.83
N GLU A 54 -25.69 -12.41 -17.13
CA GLU A 54 -24.73 -12.69 -18.19
C GLU A 54 -23.56 -11.70 -18.22
N LEU A 55 -23.82 -10.40 -18.10
CA LEU A 55 -22.76 -9.39 -17.99
C LEU A 55 -21.91 -9.60 -16.74
N LEU A 56 -22.55 -9.91 -15.61
CA LEU A 56 -21.88 -10.20 -14.34
C LEU A 56 -20.97 -11.41 -14.47
N ASP A 57 -21.50 -12.57 -14.85
CA ASP A 57 -20.76 -13.84 -14.94
C ASP A 57 -19.68 -13.86 -16.04
N LYS A 58 -19.67 -12.88 -16.96
CA LYS A 58 -18.66 -12.76 -18.03
C LYS A 58 -17.60 -11.70 -17.79
N LEU A 59 -17.88 -10.68 -16.98
CA LEU A 59 -16.99 -9.52 -16.82
C LEU A 59 -16.65 -9.22 -15.35
N TRP A 60 -17.34 -9.82 -14.38
CA TRP A 60 -17.10 -9.65 -12.93
C TRP A 60 -16.97 -10.98 -12.19
N ASP A 61 -15.91 -11.04 -11.39
CA ASP A 61 -15.59 -12.18 -10.55
C ASP A 61 -16.57 -12.30 -9.35
N HIS A 62 -16.62 -13.45 -8.70
CA HIS A 62 -17.64 -13.74 -7.68
C HIS A 62 -17.53 -12.84 -6.44
N GLY A 63 -18.62 -12.14 -6.09
CA GLY A 63 -18.72 -11.34 -4.87
C GLY A 63 -20.08 -10.67 -4.70
N ASP A 64 -20.33 -10.05 -3.53
CA ASP A 64 -21.65 -9.55 -3.13
C ASP A 64 -22.00 -8.18 -3.74
N TYR A 65 -21.00 -7.39 -4.16
CA TYR A 65 -21.19 -6.00 -4.65
C TYR A 65 -21.29 -5.86 -6.18
N ARG A 66 -21.32 -6.98 -6.92
CA ARG A 66 -21.14 -7.01 -8.38
C ARG A 66 -22.24 -6.28 -9.17
N GLU A 67 -23.50 -6.27 -8.70
CA GLU A 67 -24.58 -5.50 -9.36
C GLU A 67 -24.34 -3.97 -9.35
N ASN A 68 -23.76 -3.45 -8.28
CA ASN A 68 -23.41 -2.03 -8.18
C ASN A 68 -22.24 -1.70 -9.12
N ALA A 69 -21.26 -2.59 -9.25
CA ALA A 69 -20.14 -2.44 -10.17
C ALA A 69 -20.57 -2.44 -11.65
N LEU A 70 -21.52 -3.30 -12.05
CA LEU A 70 -22.15 -3.25 -13.38
C LEU A 70 -22.92 -1.93 -13.59
N THR A 71 -23.74 -1.53 -12.62
CA THR A 71 -24.56 -0.31 -12.71
C THR A 71 -23.68 0.95 -12.87
N GLN A 72 -22.59 1.04 -12.11
CA GLN A 72 -21.61 2.12 -12.21
C GLN A 72 -20.82 2.05 -13.52
N SER A 73 -20.43 0.87 -14.00
CA SER A 73 -19.68 0.75 -15.27
C SER A 73 -20.53 1.12 -16.50
N ILE A 74 -21.85 0.85 -16.46
CA ILE A 74 -22.81 1.38 -17.44
C ILE A 74 -22.90 2.92 -17.35
N ARG A 75 -22.89 3.50 -16.15
CA ARG A 75 -22.91 4.97 -15.95
C ARG A 75 -21.64 5.64 -16.50
N GLU A 76 -20.48 5.03 -16.27
CA GLU A 76 -19.18 5.48 -16.81
C GLU A 76 -19.16 5.39 -18.35
N LEU A 77 -19.56 4.26 -18.92
CA LEU A 77 -19.63 4.09 -20.37
C LEU A 77 -20.59 5.11 -21.02
N ARG A 78 -21.76 5.34 -20.41
CA ARG A 78 -22.68 6.39 -20.87
C ARG A 78 -22.06 7.78 -20.81
N LYS A 79 -21.31 8.11 -19.75
CA LYS A 79 -20.62 9.41 -19.64
C LYS A 79 -19.59 9.59 -20.76
N ALA A 80 -18.81 8.55 -21.08
CA ALA A 80 -17.83 8.59 -22.17
C ALA A 80 -18.47 8.78 -23.55
N LEU A 81 -19.65 8.19 -23.77
CA LEU A 81 -20.40 8.27 -25.04
C LEU A 81 -21.38 9.46 -25.13
N GLY A 82 -21.51 10.28 -24.07
CA GLY A 82 -22.53 11.33 -23.97
C GLY A 82 -23.99 10.82 -23.86
N ASP A 83 -24.19 9.51 -23.68
CA ASP A 83 -25.48 8.81 -23.72
C ASP A 83 -26.35 9.13 -22.49
N LYS A 84 -27.65 9.39 -22.70
CA LYS A 84 -28.60 9.72 -21.63
C LYS A 84 -29.57 8.56 -21.42
N ALA A 85 -29.62 8.00 -20.20
CA ALA A 85 -30.46 6.84 -19.89
C ALA A 85 -31.98 7.03 -20.17
N GLN A 86 -32.47 8.28 -20.18
CA GLN A 86 -33.86 8.62 -20.52
C GLN A 86 -34.12 8.77 -22.03
N GLN A 87 -33.07 8.99 -22.82
CA GLN A 87 -33.09 9.18 -24.28
C GLN A 87 -31.85 8.49 -24.88
N PRO A 88 -31.79 7.14 -24.82
CA PRO A 88 -30.58 6.42 -25.20
C PRO A 88 -30.35 6.47 -26.71
N VAL A 89 -29.12 6.80 -27.10
CA VAL A 89 -28.61 6.78 -28.47
C VAL A 89 -27.73 5.55 -28.68
N PHE A 90 -26.95 5.16 -27.68
CA PHE A 90 -25.98 4.07 -27.76
C PHE A 90 -26.41 2.82 -26.97
N ILE A 91 -26.88 2.99 -25.73
CA ILE A 91 -27.16 1.86 -24.82
C ILE A 91 -28.61 1.93 -24.34
N ARG A 92 -29.48 1.04 -24.82
CA ARG A 92 -30.84 0.90 -24.30
C ARG A 92 -30.86 0.00 -23.07
N THR A 93 -31.38 0.52 -21.95
CA THR A 93 -31.68 -0.29 -20.76
C THR A 93 -33.07 -0.88 -20.88
N PHE A 94 -33.21 -2.19 -20.65
CA PHE A 94 -34.50 -2.85 -20.46
C PHE A 94 -34.65 -3.22 -18.98
N PRO A 95 -35.60 -2.59 -18.25
CA PRO A 95 -35.87 -2.94 -16.85
C PRO A 95 -36.07 -4.45 -16.67
N GLN A 96 -35.43 -5.02 -15.64
CA GLN A 96 -35.46 -6.45 -15.31
C GLN A 96 -34.98 -7.42 -16.42
N ARG A 97 -34.38 -6.93 -17.52
CA ARG A 97 -33.91 -7.77 -18.63
C ARG A 97 -32.46 -7.52 -19.07
N GLY A 98 -31.88 -6.37 -18.72
CA GLY A 98 -30.48 -6.05 -19.00
C GLY A 98 -30.31 -4.88 -19.98
N TYR A 99 -29.32 -4.98 -20.87
CA TYR A 99 -28.87 -3.88 -21.72
C TYR A 99 -28.71 -4.34 -23.18
N GLN A 100 -28.87 -3.41 -24.12
CA GLN A 100 -28.65 -3.65 -25.55
C GLN A 100 -27.90 -2.45 -26.15
N TRP A 101 -26.89 -2.72 -26.97
CA TRP A 101 -26.31 -1.71 -27.86
C TRP A 101 -27.26 -1.44 -29.04
N ILE A 102 -27.55 -0.17 -29.33
CA ILE A 102 -28.57 0.23 -30.32
C ILE A 102 -28.05 1.16 -31.43
N ALA A 103 -26.80 1.62 -31.36
CA ALA A 103 -26.18 2.36 -32.46
C ALA A 103 -25.65 1.42 -33.55
N GLU A 104 -25.61 1.90 -34.80
CA GLU A 104 -25.02 1.17 -35.92
C GLU A 104 -23.50 1.07 -35.76
N VAL A 105 -22.91 -0.08 -36.14
CA VAL A 105 -21.49 -0.39 -35.93
C VAL A 105 -20.87 -0.94 -37.20
N THR A 106 -19.84 -0.27 -37.70
CA THR A 106 -18.98 -0.71 -38.79
C THR A 106 -17.69 -1.31 -38.24
N ILE A 107 -17.15 -2.33 -38.92
CA ILE A 107 -15.82 -2.89 -38.63
C ILE A 107 -14.98 -2.64 -39.90
N PRO A 108 -14.05 -1.67 -39.91
CA PRO A 108 -13.19 -1.44 -41.07
C PRO A 108 -12.32 -2.67 -41.37
N VAL A 109 -12.34 -3.12 -42.62
CA VAL A 109 -11.50 -4.21 -43.10
C VAL A 109 -10.10 -3.64 -43.39
N ILE A 110 -9.17 -3.86 -42.45
CA ILE A 110 -7.76 -3.53 -42.64
C ILE A 110 -7.13 -4.62 -43.51
N ASP A 111 -6.85 -4.29 -44.78
CA ASP A 111 -6.06 -5.13 -45.67
C ASP A 111 -4.58 -5.06 -45.24
N PRO A 112 -3.90 -6.17 -44.87
CA PRO A 112 -2.53 -6.14 -44.34
C PRO A 112 -1.42 -5.67 -45.30
N ALA A 113 -1.75 -5.25 -46.52
CA ALA A 113 -0.79 -5.03 -47.62
C ALA A 113 -0.14 -3.62 -47.69
N CYS A 114 -0.57 -2.62 -46.90
CA CYS A 114 0.03 -1.27 -46.91
C CYS A 114 0.32 -0.76 -45.50
N GLY A 115 1.61 -0.68 -45.15
CA GLY A 115 2.09 -0.31 -43.81
C GLY A 115 3.43 0.44 -43.76
N GLU A 116 3.87 1.08 -44.85
CA GLU A 116 5.07 1.92 -44.87
C GLU A 116 4.79 3.32 -45.47
N MET A 117 4.63 4.32 -44.60
CA MET A 117 4.97 5.75 -44.76
C MET A 117 4.33 6.55 -43.60
N GLY A 118 5.07 7.35 -42.83
CA GLY A 118 6.53 7.49 -42.79
C GLY A 118 7.00 8.45 -41.69
N THR A 119 8.14 8.12 -41.07
CA THR A 119 8.78 8.91 -40.00
C THR A 119 9.74 9.97 -40.57
N GLY A 120 9.17 11.03 -41.16
CA GLY A 120 9.95 12.09 -41.80
C GLY A 120 10.13 13.35 -40.96
N LEU A 121 11.21 13.44 -40.16
CA LEU A 121 11.91 14.70 -39.84
C LEU A 121 13.21 14.48 -39.02
N LEU A 122 14.24 15.30 -39.35
CA LEU A 122 15.56 15.49 -38.71
C LEU A 122 16.78 14.74 -39.29
N ASN A 123 17.27 15.25 -40.42
CA ASN A 123 18.72 15.32 -40.65
C ASN A 123 19.33 16.44 -39.78
N PRO A 124 20.63 16.35 -39.45
CA PRO A 124 21.58 17.24 -40.11
C PRO A 124 22.73 16.48 -40.80
N GLU A 125 23.31 17.13 -41.80
CA GLU A 125 24.38 16.57 -42.64
C GLU A 125 25.74 16.53 -41.91
N LEU A 126 26.61 15.59 -42.29
CA LEU A 126 27.91 15.93 -42.93
C LEU A 126 28.75 14.70 -43.34
N SER A 127 29.49 14.84 -44.45
CA SER A 127 30.72 14.10 -44.80
C SER A 127 30.65 12.60 -45.18
N THR A 128 30.27 12.35 -46.43
CA THR A 128 30.81 11.27 -47.31
C THR A 128 32.29 11.56 -47.68
N PRO A 129 33.08 10.76 -48.46
CA PRO A 129 32.69 9.60 -49.29
C PRO A 129 33.66 8.39 -49.44
N GLY A 130 33.13 7.28 -49.98
CA GLY A 130 33.89 6.25 -50.73
C GLY A 130 33.61 4.80 -50.31
N ARG A 131 33.51 3.81 -51.21
CA ARG A 131 33.58 3.85 -52.69
C ARG A 131 32.96 2.55 -53.30
N THR A 132 32.24 2.69 -54.42
CA THR A 132 32.04 1.71 -55.51
C THR A 132 31.56 0.26 -55.24
N ASN A 133 30.36 -0.05 -55.78
CA ASN A 133 29.89 -1.34 -56.36
C ASN A 133 30.85 -1.87 -57.48
N PRO A 134 30.65 -3.04 -58.17
CA PRO A 134 29.46 -3.92 -58.25
C PRO A 134 29.71 -5.47 -58.31
N GLU A 135 28.62 -6.25 -58.58
CA GLU A 135 28.60 -7.62 -59.19
C GLU A 135 29.24 -8.78 -58.37
N THR A 136 28.92 -10.10 -58.47
CA THR A 136 27.88 -10.98 -59.10
C THR A 136 27.85 -12.32 -58.29
N THR A 137 27.04 -13.39 -58.47
CA THR A 137 26.13 -13.91 -59.54
C THR A 137 25.08 -14.87 -58.93
N THR A 138 24.16 -15.44 -59.72
CA THR A 138 23.42 -16.71 -59.46
C THR A 138 23.68 -17.68 -60.62
N PRO A 139 23.74 -19.02 -60.41
CA PRO A 139 22.61 -19.96 -60.69
C PRO A 139 22.46 -21.05 -59.58
N GLU A 140 21.30 -21.65 -59.25
CA GLU A 140 20.28 -22.46 -59.98
C GLU A 140 20.51 -24.01 -59.90
N SER A 141 19.41 -24.81 -59.95
CA SER A 141 19.31 -26.31 -59.91
C SER A 141 19.13 -26.96 -58.51
N ALA A 142 18.24 -27.94 -58.24
CA ALA A 142 17.01 -28.43 -58.93
C ALA A 142 16.15 -29.33 -57.98
N LEU A 143 14.88 -29.58 -58.35
CA LEU A 143 13.89 -30.50 -57.71
C LEU A 143 13.91 -31.91 -58.40
N PRO A 144 13.37 -33.02 -57.82
CA PRO A 144 11.95 -33.29 -57.44
C PRO A 144 11.78 -33.96 -56.04
N GLU A 145 10.63 -34.46 -55.53
CA GLU A 145 9.15 -34.31 -55.65
C GLU A 145 8.49 -35.65 -55.18
N GLN A 146 7.15 -35.71 -55.01
CA GLN A 146 6.30 -36.89 -54.67
C GLN A 146 6.31 -37.37 -53.20
N GLU A 147 5.21 -37.84 -52.57
CA GLU A 147 3.76 -37.76 -52.88
C GLU A 147 2.89 -38.01 -51.60
N LYS A 148 1.55 -37.92 -51.71
CA LYS A 148 0.57 -38.05 -50.60
C LYS A 148 -0.60 -38.97 -51.01
N PRO A 149 -1.20 -39.77 -50.10
CA PRO A 149 -2.61 -39.55 -49.72
C PRO A 149 -2.80 -39.75 -48.18
N GLU A 150 -3.91 -39.43 -47.47
CA GLU A 150 -5.37 -39.44 -47.73
C GLU A 150 -6.04 -40.84 -47.80
N GLN A 151 -7.25 -41.08 -47.29
CA GLN A 151 -8.16 -40.25 -46.46
C GLN A 151 -8.08 -40.70 -44.96
N GLU A 152 -9.08 -41.01 -44.12
CA GLU A 152 -10.56 -41.05 -44.12
C GLU A 152 -11.05 -40.96 -42.63
N ASN A 153 -12.34 -40.74 -42.35
CA ASN A 153 -12.93 -40.74 -40.99
C ASN A 153 -14.44 -41.05 -41.00
N PRO A 154 -14.95 -41.97 -40.15
CA PRO A 154 -16.38 -42.06 -39.86
C PRO A 154 -16.80 -42.01 -38.37
N GLU A 155 -17.76 -41.11 -38.13
CA GLU A 155 -18.95 -41.27 -37.28
C GLU A 155 -18.93 -41.09 -35.74
N ARG A 156 -20.15 -40.83 -35.24
CA ARG A 156 -20.53 -40.41 -33.89
C ARG A 156 -21.24 -41.55 -33.14
N THR A 157 -21.13 -41.59 -31.82
CA THR A 157 -22.21 -42.09 -30.95
C THR A 157 -22.33 -41.27 -29.67
N ASN A 158 -23.56 -40.92 -29.28
CA ASN A 158 -23.86 -40.22 -28.03
C ASN A 158 -24.04 -41.21 -26.86
N SER A 159 -23.61 -40.85 -25.64
CA SER A 159 -24.28 -41.31 -24.40
C SER A 159 -23.87 -40.52 -23.14
N GLU A 160 -24.83 -39.81 -22.56
CA GLU A 160 -24.93 -39.49 -21.12
C GLU A 160 -26.13 -40.29 -20.53
N PRO A 161 -26.39 -40.29 -19.20
CA PRO A 161 -25.46 -40.56 -18.10
C PRO A 161 -26.05 -41.59 -17.10
N ALA A 162 -25.22 -42.25 -16.29
CA ALA A 162 -25.68 -43.23 -15.28
C ALA A 162 -25.62 -42.69 -13.83
N LYS A 163 -26.77 -42.43 -13.22
CA LYS A 163 -26.90 -42.02 -11.80
C LYS A 163 -27.25 -43.21 -10.89
N THR A 164 -26.27 -43.70 -10.11
CA THR A 164 -26.42 -44.41 -8.81
C THR A 164 -25.02 -44.50 -8.17
N LEU A 165 -24.81 -44.53 -6.86
CA LEU A 165 -25.66 -45.05 -5.78
C LEU A 165 -25.53 -44.17 -4.52
N HIS A 166 -26.62 -43.94 -3.78
CA HIS A 166 -26.62 -43.06 -2.60
C HIS A 166 -27.41 -43.69 -1.44
N ARG A 167 -26.73 -44.37 -0.50
CA ARG A 167 -27.24 -44.87 0.80
C ARG A 167 -26.14 -45.59 1.59
N ALA A 168 -25.47 -44.91 2.54
CA ALA A 168 -24.63 -45.54 3.58
C ALA A 168 -24.22 -44.61 4.75
N MET A 169 -24.26 -43.29 4.61
CA MET A 169 -23.69 -42.35 5.61
C MET A 169 -24.67 -41.24 6.04
N SER A 170 -25.65 -41.60 6.88
CA SER A 170 -26.56 -40.63 7.51
C SER A 170 -26.77 -40.84 9.03
N GLY A 171 -26.09 -41.83 9.64
CA GLY A 171 -26.14 -42.06 11.09
C GLY A 171 -25.01 -41.39 11.89
N LEU A 172 -23.80 -41.33 11.32
CA LEU A 172 -22.57 -40.97 12.07
C LEU A 172 -22.39 -39.45 12.28
N PHE A 173 -22.98 -38.62 11.41
CA PHE A 173 -22.75 -37.17 11.43
C PHE A 173 -23.52 -36.47 12.56
N ILE A 174 -24.73 -36.94 12.86
CA ILE A 174 -25.60 -36.39 13.92
C ILE A 174 -25.00 -36.66 15.31
N THR A 175 -24.41 -37.84 15.53
CA THR A 175 -23.75 -38.19 16.80
C THR A 175 -22.51 -37.35 17.08
N ILE A 176 -21.75 -36.95 16.05
CA ILE A 176 -20.57 -36.10 16.20
C ILE A 176 -20.98 -34.67 16.59
N ILE A 177 -22.00 -34.10 15.94
CA ILE A 177 -22.52 -32.76 16.26
C ILE A 177 -23.06 -32.70 17.70
N ALA A 178 -23.78 -33.74 18.15
CA ALA A 178 -24.26 -33.84 19.53
C ALA A 178 -23.11 -33.91 20.56
N LEU A 179 -22.03 -34.62 20.25
CA LEU A 179 -20.86 -34.71 21.15
C LEU A 179 -20.13 -33.36 21.26
N ILE A 180 -20.00 -32.63 20.16
CA ILE A 180 -19.37 -31.29 20.11
C ILE A 180 -20.18 -30.29 20.95
N PHE A 181 -21.51 -30.31 20.88
CA PHE A 181 -22.38 -29.44 21.69
C PHE A 181 -22.30 -29.71 23.20
N LEU A 182 -22.10 -30.97 23.60
CA LEU A 182 -21.89 -31.33 25.02
C LEU A 182 -20.51 -30.88 25.52
N LEU A 183 -19.47 -30.99 24.68
CA LEU A 183 -18.11 -30.52 25.00
C LEU A 183 -18.06 -28.98 25.15
N THR A 184 -18.64 -28.21 24.23
CA THR A 184 -18.66 -26.74 24.34
C THR A 184 -19.48 -26.26 25.54
N SER A 185 -20.60 -26.92 25.85
CA SER A 185 -21.39 -26.66 27.06
C SER A 185 -20.57 -26.83 28.35
N SER A 186 -19.78 -27.90 28.45
CA SER A 186 -18.96 -28.18 29.64
C SER A 186 -17.81 -27.19 29.87
N ILE A 187 -17.29 -26.56 28.80
CA ILE A 187 -16.24 -25.53 28.89
C ILE A 187 -16.79 -24.19 29.43
N TRP A 188 -18.06 -23.87 29.16
CA TRP A 188 -18.68 -22.63 29.65
C TRP A 188 -18.90 -22.66 31.17
N LEU A 189 -19.28 -23.84 31.72
CA LEU A 189 -19.54 -24.04 33.16
C LEU A 189 -18.29 -24.09 34.06
N LEU A 190 -17.08 -24.16 33.49
CA LEU A 190 -15.83 -24.21 34.25
C LEU A 190 -15.14 -22.83 34.40
N LYS A 191 -15.65 -21.80 33.72
CA LYS A 191 -14.97 -20.49 33.62
C LYS A 191 -15.16 -19.61 34.85
N ASP A 192 -16.34 -19.66 35.48
CA ASP A 192 -16.71 -18.80 36.62
C ASP A 192 -16.08 -19.27 37.95
N THR A 193 -15.55 -20.49 38.02
CA THR A 193 -14.92 -21.06 39.24
C THR A 193 -13.42 -20.77 39.38
N LEU A 194 -12.80 -20.02 38.46
CA LEU A 194 -11.34 -19.75 38.46
C LEU A 194 -10.94 -18.27 38.46
N LEU A 195 -11.90 -17.34 38.59
CA LEU A 195 -11.65 -15.89 38.67
C LEU A 195 -11.98 -15.28 40.05
N ALA A 196 -11.85 -16.09 41.11
CA ALA A 196 -12.11 -15.70 42.49
C ALA A 196 -10.90 -15.95 43.41
N GLY A 197 -9.70 -15.55 42.99
CA GLY A 197 -8.51 -15.65 43.85
C GLY A 197 -7.19 -15.24 43.19
N LEU A 198 -6.77 -13.99 43.40
CA LEU A 198 -5.39 -13.52 43.64
C LEU A 198 -5.36 -11.98 43.60
N SER A 199 -5.61 -11.33 44.74
CA SER A 199 -5.69 -9.86 44.84
C SER A 199 -5.05 -9.31 46.11
N SER A 200 -3.72 -9.38 46.20
CA SER A 200 -2.93 -8.60 47.18
C SER A 200 -1.43 -8.72 46.90
N HIS A 201 -0.73 -7.58 46.74
CA HIS A 201 0.52 -7.23 47.43
C HIS A 201 1.10 -5.92 46.85
N THR A 202 0.64 -4.79 47.38
CA THR A 202 1.32 -3.49 47.22
C THR A 202 2.62 -3.48 48.01
N PHE A 203 3.73 -3.08 47.38
CA PHE A 203 4.98 -2.76 48.08
C PHE A 203 5.31 -1.28 47.87
N ALA A 204 5.67 -0.57 48.95
CA ALA A 204 6.00 0.85 48.91
C ALA A 204 7.49 1.06 49.18
N LEU A 205 8.11 1.98 48.44
CA LEU A 205 9.42 2.55 48.71
C LEU A 205 9.37 4.08 48.49
N THR A 206 10.20 4.83 49.21
CA THR A 206 9.89 6.22 49.55
C THR A 206 11.02 7.23 49.24
N GLY A 207 10.72 8.20 48.36
CA GLY A 207 11.39 9.51 48.32
C GLY A 207 12.79 9.56 47.71
N PRO A 208 13.47 10.73 47.76
CA PRO A 208 13.06 11.99 48.40
C PRO A 208 12.57 13.08 47.43
N ASN A 209 12.04 14.17 47.99
CA ASN A 209 11.48 15.32 47.29
C ASN A 209 12.51 16.45 47.08
N THR A 210 12.46 17.17 45.95
CA THR A 210 13.19 18.43 45.72
C THR A 210 12.28 19.50 45.11
N ASN A 211 11.60 20.27 45.97
CA ASN A 211 10.88 21.48 45.55
C ASN A 211 11.87 22.53 45.00
N LYS A 212 11.57 23.10 43.83
CA LYS A 212 11.95 24.48 43.49
C LYS A 212 10.75 25.22 42.90
N THR A 213 10.60 26.47 43.33
CA THR A 213 9.56 27.40 42.91
C THR A 213 9.85 27.97 41.52
N GLU A 214 8.85 27.96 40.65
CA GLU A 214 8.73 28.94 39.56
C GLU A 214 7.36 29.64 39.64
N GLN A 215 7.27 30.83 39.08
CA GLN A 215 6.18 31.77 39.37
C GLN A 215 5.02 31.62 38.37
N HIS A 216 3.79 31.62 38.86
CA HIS A 216 2.60 31.69 38.01
C HIS A 216 2.55 33.03 37.24
N ILE A 217 2.84 32.99 35.94
CA ILE A 217 2.30 33.95 34.99
C ILE A 217 0.98 33.37 34.49
N ASN A 218 -0.12 34.11 34.71
CA ASN A 218 -1.49 33.61 34.55
C ASN A 218 -2.06 33.96 33.18
N THR A 219 -1.64 33.26 32.12
CA THR A 219 -2.22 33.37 30.78
C THR A 219 -3.48 32.50 30.67
N GLY A 220 -4.62 33.15 30.37
CA GLY A 220 -5.95 32.56 30.50
C GLY A 220 -6.37 31.63 29.36
N ILE A 221 -5.66 30.51 29.15
CA ILE A 221 -6.11 29.40 28.29
C ILE A 221 -6.39 28.19 29.19
N ALA A 222 -7.59 27.61 29.08
CA ALA A 222 -8.01 26.45 29.86
C ALA A 222 -7.37 25.15 29.32
N ALA A 223 -6.09 24.94 29.60
CA ALA A 223 -5.39 23.71 29.25
C ALA A 223 -6.07 22.49 29.92
N ARG A 224 -6.44 21.48 29.13
CA ARG A 224 -6.95 20.20 29.63
C ARG A 224 -5.83 19.50 30.40
N THR A 225 -5.97 19.36 31.71
CA THR A 225 -5.01 18.63 32.55
C THR A 225 -5.11 17.13 32.31
N LEU A 226 -4.04 16.56 31.76
CA LEU A 226 -3.80 15.12 31.74
C LEU A 226 -3.53 14.62 33.17
N ASP A 227 -3.91 13.37 33.46
CA ASP A 227 -3.46 12.70 34.68
C ASP A 227 -2.01 12.16 34.54
N VAL A 228 -1.48 11.57 35.62
CA VAL A 228 -0.11 11.01 35.67
C VAL A 228 0.07 9.79 34.74
N GLN A 229 -1.01 9.26 34.16
CA GLN A 229 -0.99 8.15 33.21
C GLN A 229 -1.30 8.59 31.77
N GLY A 230 -1.59 9.89 31.55
CA GLY A 230 -1.90 10.46 30.24
C GLY A 230 -3.36 10.29 29.80
N ASN A 231 -4.27 9.90 30.70
CA ASN A 231 -5.69 9.84 30.40
C ASN A 231 -6.32 11.23 30.39
N LEU A 232 -7.32 11.41 29.51
CA LEU A 232 -8.21 12.57 29.53
C LEU A 232 -9.33 12.35 30.55
N ASN A 233 -9.64 13.37 31.35
CA ASN A 233 -10.93 13.43 32.05
C ASN A 233 -12.05 13.53 31.01
N THR A 234 -12.81 12.46 30.82
CA THR A 234 -13.88 12.35 29.81
C THR A 234 -15.05 13.30 30.05
N ASP A 235 -15.21 13.79 31.28
CA ASP A 235 -16.33 14.61 31.73
C ASP A 235 -16.37 16.04 31.15
N GLN A 236 -15.41 16.43 30.28
CA GLN A 236 -15.38 17.72 29.58
C GLN A 236 -15.13 17.62 28.06
N ALA A 237 -15.66 16.58 27.42
CA ALA A 237 -15.83 16.59 25.97
C ALA A 237 -16.88 17.65 25.54
N GLY A 238 -16.57 18.43 24.50
CA GLY A 238 -17.55 19.28 23.84
C GLY A 238 -18.53 18.47 22.98
N PRO A 239 -19.69 19.03 22.61
CA PRO A 239 -20.66 18.32 21.77
C PRO A 239 -20.03 17.97 20.41
N SER A 240 -20.45 16.84 19.88
CA SER A 240 -20.02 16.31 18.59
C SER A 240 -20.83 16.91 17.44
N VAL A 241 -20.14 17.40 16.41
CA VAL A 241 -20.76 18.14 15.30
C VAL A 241 -20.32 17.59 13.95
N LEU A 242 -21.28 17.05 13.20
CA LEU A 242 -21.15 16.62 11.80
C LEU A 242 -21.18 17.84 10.88
N VAL A 243 -20.03 18.32 10.41
CA VAL A 243 -20.00 19.40 9.40
C VAL A 243 -20.21 18.76 8.03
N LEU A 244 -21.36 19.00 7.41
CA LEU A 244 -21.69 18.49 6.08
C LEU A 244 -20.95 19.29 4.99
N PRO A 245 -20.67 18.71 3.80
CA PRO A 245 -20.25 19.49 2.64
C PRO A 245 -21.25 20.61 2.36
N PHE A 246 -20.79 21.80 1.97
CA PHE A 246 -21.72 22.90 1.68
C PHE A 246 -22.34 22.75 0.30
N ILE A 247 -23.54 23.30 0.12
CA ILE A 247 -24.24 23.29 -1.18
C ILE A 247 -23.85 24.55 -1.96
N ASN A 248 -23.34 24.38 -3.18
CA ASN A 248 -23.00 25.48 -4.08
C ASN A 248 -24.24 26.03 -4.82
N GLU A 249 -25.05 26.83 -4.13
CA GLU A 249 -26.20 27.57 -4.69
C GLU A 249 -25.78 28.93 -5.31
N THR A 250 -24.51 29.09 -5.70
CA THR A 250 -24.03 30.30 -6.39
C THR A 250 -24.40 30.32 -7.87
N GLY A 251 -24.62 29.15 -8.47
CA GLY A 251 -24.75 28.96 -9.92
C GLY A 251 -23.43 28.91 -10.68
N ASP A 252 -22.27 29.07 -10.01
CA ASP A 252 -20.94 29.05 -10.62
C ASP A 252 -20.18 27.75 -10.25
N THR A 253 -19.91 26.92 -11.25
CA THR A 253 -19.18 25.64 -11.07
C THR A 253 -17.70 25.83 -10.73
N SER A 254 -17.11 27.01 -10.96
CA SER A 254 -15.75 27.30 -10.49
C SER A 254 -15.66 27.41 -8.96
N MET A 255 -16.79 27.71 -8.29
CA MET A 255 -16.89 27.79 -6.84
C MET A 255 -17.13 26.43 -6.16
N ALA A 256 -16.86 25.30 -6.82
CA ALA A 256 -16.97 23.97 -6.23
C ALA A 256 -16.06 23.74 -5.00
N TRP A 257 -15.03 24.58 -4.79
CA TRP A 257 -14.23 24.61 -3.56
C TRP A 257 -15.03 25.00 -2.30
N LEU A 258 -16.24 25.56 -2.46
CA LEU A 258 -17.17 25.78 -1.35
C LEU A 258 -17.57 24.47 -0.67
N GLU A 259 -17.64 23.37 -1.44
CA GLU A 259 -18.24 22.11 -1.00
C GLU A 259 -17.42 21.42 0.09
N LEU A 260 -16.13 21.13 -0.16
CA LEU A 260 -15.20 20.58 0.85
C LEU A 260 -14.19 21.63 1.34
N GLY A 261 -13.60 22.45 0.47
CA GLY A 261 -12.56 23.42 0.85
C GLY A 261 -12.98 24.43 1.93
N LEU A 262 -14.08 25.17 1.73
CA LEU A 262 -14.56 26.15 2.72
C LEU A 262 -15.12 25.47 3.98
N SER A 263 -15.83 24.35 3.82
CA SER A 263 -16.40 23.61 4.94
C SER A 263 -15.32 22.96 5.82
N ASP A 264 -14.18 22.55 5.25
CA ASP A 264 -13.02 21.98 5.94
C ASP A 264 -12.24 23.07 6.70
N MET A 265 -12.08 24.26 6.11
CA MET A 265 -11.57 25.44 6.82
C MET A 265 -12.45 25.78 8.04
N LEU A 266 -13.78 25.73 7.90
CA LEU A 266 -14.69 26.02 9.01
C LEU A 266 -14.69 24.90 10.06
N ALA A 267 -14.66 23.64 9.65
CA ALA A 267 -14.51 22.48 10.54
C ALA A 267 -13.21 22.58 11.36
N THR A 268 -12.09 22.88 10.70
CA THR A 268 -10.78 23.09 11.32
C THR A 268 -10.83 24.23 12.34
N GLU A 269 -11.44 25.37 12.01
CA GLU A 269 -11.55 26.52 12.92
C GLU A 269 -12.46 26.23 14.14
N LEU A 270 -13.56 25.51 13.94
CA LEU A 270 -14.46 25.06 15.01
C LEU A 270 -13.77 24.06 15.97
N GLN A 271 -12.92 23.18 15.43
CA GLN A 271 -12.12 22.25 16.23
C GLN A 271 -10.99 22.99 16.99
N ARG A 272 -10.16 23.76 16.27
CA ARG A 272 -8.96 24.43 16.77
C ARG A 272 -9.27 25.50 17.82
N SER A 273 -10.10 26.47 17.48
CA SER A 273 -10.31 27.67 18.32
C SER A 273 -11.33 27.46 19.44
N TYR A 274 -12.15 26.39 19.36
CA TYR A 274 -13.25 26.16 20.31
C TYR A 274 -13.25 24.77 20.96
N GLY A 275 -12.42 23.82 20.52
CA GLY A 275 -12.27 22.50 21.15
C GLY A 275 -13.49 21.58 21.01
N LEU A 276 -14.31 21.81 19.97
CA LEU A 276 -15.45 20.96 19.61
C LEU A 276 -14.96 19.63 19.01
N ASN A 277 -15.77 18.57 19.16
CA ASN A 277 -15.50 17.30 18.52
C ASN A 277 -16.12 17.31 17.11
N ILE A 278 -15.33 17.60 16.08
CA ILE A 278 -15.82 17.82 14.72
C ILE A 278 -15.63 16.55 13.87
N VAL A 279 -16.70 16.12 13.21
CA VAL A 279 -16.63 15.15 12.11
C VAL A 279 -16.57 15.95 10.81
N SER A 280 -15.52 15.73 10.02
CA SER A 280 -15.13 16.61 8.90
C SER A 280 -16.01 16.46 7.65
N PRO A 281 -16.02 17.43 6.72
CA PRO A 281 -16.88 17.38 5.53
C PRO A 281 -16.62 16.19 4.61
N ALA A 282 -15.36 15.81 4.43
CA ALA A 282 -14.98 14.62 3.65
C ALA A 282 -15.58 13.33 4.25
N VAL A 283 -15.62 13.24 5.59
CA VAL A 283 -16.23 12.11 6.30
C VAL A 283 -17.76 12.19 6.25
N SER A 284 -18.34 13.37 6.49
CA SER A 284 -19.78 13.60 6.42
C SER A 284 -20.35 13.22 5.05
N ASN A 285 -19.61 13.52 3.96
CA ASN A 285 -19.96 13.08 2.62
C ASN A 285 -20.03 11.54 2.52
N HIS A 286 -19.06 10.83 3.08
CA HIS A 286 -19.12 9.38 3.15
C HIS A 286 -20.32 8.88 3.99
N LEU A 287 -20.55 9.43 5.18
CA LEU A 287 -21.63 9.00 6.09
C LEU A 287 -23.02 9.14 5.45
N LEU A 288 -23.20 10.10 4.55
CA LEU A 288 -24.37 10.20 3.68
C LEU A 288 -24.43 9.02 2.70
N LEU A 289 -23.35 8.80 1.92
CA LEU A 289 -23.26 7.75 0.90
C LEU A 289 -23.45 6.33 1.47
N SER A 290 -22.81 6.00 2.59
CA SER A 290 -22.94 4.70 3.26
C SER A 290 -24.32 4.44 3.86
N SER A 291 -25.11 5.49 4.05
CA SER A 291 -26.48 5.45 4.55
C SER A 291 -27.52 5.52 3.42
N GLU A 292 -27.08 5.46 2.15
CA GLU A 292 -27.89 5.67 0.94
C GLU A 292 -28.61 7.04 0.90
N ILE A 293 -28.08 8.02 1.63
CA ILE A 293 -28.62 9.39 1.68
C ILE A 293 -28.00 10.18 0.52
N ASN A 294 -28.80 10.47 -0.50
CA ASN A 294 -28.42 11.41 -1.55
C ASN A 294 -28.21 12.82 -0.96
N TRP A 295 -27.14 13.50 -1.38
CA TRP A 295 -26.89 14.92 -1.09
C TRP A 295 -27.47 15.79 -2.23
N PRO A 296 -28.13 16.93 -1.95
CA PRO A 296 -28.48 17.46 -0.62
C PRO A 296 -29.59 16.67 0.09
N ALA A 297 -29.38 16.41 1.38
CA ALA A 297 -30.22 15.50 2.18
C ALA A 297 -31.39 16.20 2.88
N LEU A 298 -32.51 15.49 3.10
CA LEU A 298 -33.59 15.99 3.93
C LEU A 298 -33.17 16.02 5.42
N PRO A 299 -33.55 17.04 6.21
CA PRO A 299 -33.22 17.12 7.65
C PRO A 299 -33.65 15.91 8.48
N VAL A 300 -34.66 15.16 8.04
CA VAL A 300 -35.08 13.90 8.69
C VAL A 300 -34.05 12.79 8.49
N GLN A 301 -33.43 12.68 7.31
CA GLN A 301 -32.37 11.71 7.04
C GLN A 301 -31.13 12.03 7.88
N ILE A 302 -30.73 13.32 7.95
CA ILE A 302 -29.65 13.79 8.81
C ILE A 302 -29.91 13.44 10.28
N ARG A 303 -31.13 13.63 10.80
CA ARG A 303 -31.47 13.25 12.18
C ARG A 303 -31.43 11.74 12.44
N THR A 304 -31.70 10.92 11.43
CA THR A 304 -31.55 9.46 11.53
C THR A 304 -30.07 9.09 11.60
N LEU A 305 -29.25 9.66 10.71
CA LEU A 305 -27.80 9.48 10.67
C LEU A 305 -27.15 9.88 12.00
N LEU A 306 -27.43 11.08 12.52
CA LEU A 306 -26.91 11.56 13.82
C LEU A 306 -27.20 10.57 14.97
N LYS A 307 -28.37 9.90 14.97
CA LYS A 307 -28.73 8.91 15.99
C LYS A 307 -28.06 7.56 15.80
N GLN A 308 -27.72 7.18 14.56
CA GLN A 308 -26.98 5.95 14.26
C GLN A 308 -25.51 6.11 14.67
N GLU A 309 -24.91 7.24 14.29
CA GLU A 309 -23.50 7.59 14.55
C GLU A 309 -23.26 8.14 15.96
N LYS A 310 -24.33 8.39 16.74
CA LYS A 310 -24.29 9.00 18.09
C LYS A 310 -23.68 10.41 18.14
N ILE A 311 -23.87 11.19 17.07
CA ILE A 311 -23.37 12.56 16.96
C ILE A 311 -24.46 13.54 17.44
N ASP A 312 -24.10 14.55 18.24
CA ASP A 312 -25.05 15.44 18.92
C ASP A 312 -25.78 16.39 17.95
N ALA A 313 -25.06 16.92 16.95
CA ALA A 313 -25.60 17.85 15.97
C ALA A 313 -24.94 17.72 14.57
N ALA A 314 -25.62 18.23 13.54
CA ALA A 314 -25.05 18.46 12.21
C ALA A 314 -25.13 19.94 11.84
N LEU A 315 -24.07 20.44 11.21
CA LEU A 315 -24.06 21.72 10.50
C LEU A 315 -24.35 21.44 9.01
N PHE A 316 -25.55 21.83 8.58
CA PHE A 316 -25.96 21.90 7.18
C PHE A 316 -25.81 23.34 6.70
N ALA A 317 -25.28 23.59 5.50
CA ALA A 317 -25.24 24.94 4.95
C ALA A 317 -25.27 24.97 3.41
N ASP A 318 -25.85 26.04 2.88
CA ASP A 318 -25.84 26.41 1.47
C ASP A 318 -25.20 27.79 1.28
N VAL A 319 -24.45 27.95 0.19
CA VAL A 319 -23.73 29.18 -0.15
C VAL A 319 -24.26 29.74 -1.46
N ARG A 320 -24.75 30.98 -1.42
CA ARG A 320 -25.29 31.70 -2.57
C ARG A 320 -24.69 33.10 -2.70
N LEU A 321 -24.68 33.64 -3.92
CA LEU A 321 -24.23 35.01 -4.17
C LEU A 321 -25.40 36.00 -4.07
N HIS A 322 -25.24 37.06 -3.28
CA HIS A 322 -26.22 38.15 -3.19
C HIS A 322 -25.52 39.50 -3.08
N ASN A 323 -25.84 40.46 -3.95
CA ASN A 323 -25.25 41.81 -3.98
C ASN A 323 -23.69 41.84 -3.94
N ARG A 324 -23.04 40.86 -4.60
CA ARG A 324 -21.58 40.62 -4.58
C ARG A 324 -21.00 40.20 -3.22
N GLN A 325 -21.84 39.79 -2.28
CA GLN A 325 -21.42 39.07 -1.07
C GLN A 325 -21.70 37.57 -1.22
N GLN A 326 -20.86 36.77 -0.57
CA GLN A 326 -21.08 35.35 -0.35
C GLN A 326 -21.95 35.22 0.91
N VAL A 327 -23.16 34.67 0.75
CA VAL A 327 -24.09 34.42 1.84
C VAL A 327 -24.05 32.93 2.19
N LEU A 328 -23.73 32.62 3.44
CA LEU A 328 -23.86 31.29 4.03
C LEU A 328 -25.20 31.25 4.78
N ASP A 329 -26.21 30.61 4.20
CA ASP A 329 -27.41 30.21 4.91
C ASP A 329 -27.14 28.85 5.56
N PHE A 330 -27.40 28.71 6.85
CA PHE A 330 -27.02 27.51 7.59
C PHE A 330 -28.08 27.06 8.59
N LYS A 331 -28.00 25.77 8.95
CA LYS A 331 -28.88 25.10 9.89
C LYS A 331 -28.11 24.11 10.75
N VAL A 332 -28.12 24.34 12.05
CA VAL A 332 -27.69 23.36 13.06
C VAL A 332 -28.87 22.45 13.37
N ILE A 333 -28.73 21.15 13.10
CA ILE A 333 -29.74 20.12 13.32
C ILE A 333 -29.27 19.22 14.46
N TYR A 334 -30.00 19.20 15.58
CA TYR A 334 -29.64 18.36 16.73
C TYR A 334 -30.27 16.96 16.63
N ALA A 335 -29.60 15.94 17.18
CA ALA A 335 -30.11 14.57 17.22
C ALA A 335 -31.47 14.45 17.93
N ASP A 336 -31.71 15.25 18.98
CA ASP A 336 -33.00 15.29 19.67
C ASP A 336 -34.14 15.78 18.75
N GLY A 337 -33.84 16.71 17.83
CA GLY A 337 -34.76 17.30 16.86
C GLY A 337 -35.00 18.79 16.98
N LYS A 338 -34.31 19.47 17.89
CA LYS A 338 -34.15 20.92 17.78
C LYS A 338 -33.44 21.24 16.45
N ALA A 339 -33.78 22.38 15.87
CA ALA A 339 -33.00 22.96 14.78
C ALA A 339 -32.90 24.47 15.03
N GLN A 340 -31.71 25.02 14.79
CA GLN A 340 -31.46 26.46 14.76
C GLN A 340 -30.99 26.81 13.36
N GLN A 341 -31.34 27.98 12.85
CA GLN A 341 -30.94 28.41 11.51
C GLN A 341 -30.53 29.88 11.51
N GLY A 342 -29.57 30.22 10.66
CA GLY A 342 -29.02 31.57 10.53
C GLY A 342 -28.60 31.86 9.10
N SER A 343 -28.22 33.11 8.88
CA SER A 343 -27.74 33.63 7.59
C SER A 343 -26.64 34.63 7.89
N VAL A 344 -25.47 34.46 7.28
CA VAL A 344 -24.34 35.40 7.42
C VAL A 344 -23.79 35.77 6.04
N SER A 345 -23.48 37.05 5.86
CA SER A 345 -23.12 37.63 4.56
C SER A 345 -21.79 38.37 4.65
N TYR A 346 -20.83 37.95 3.85
CA TYR A 346 -19.46 38.47 3.86
C TYR A 346 -18.95 38.74 2.44
N GLY A 347 -17.93 39.59 2.28
CA GLY A 347 -17.27 39.78 0.99
C GLY A 347 -16.55 38.51 0.51
N SER A 348 -15.97 37.76 1.44
CA SER A 348 -15.43 36.41 1.27
C SER A 348 -15.70 35.63 2.56
N LEU A 349 -16.34 34.46 2.44
CA LEU A 349 -16.56 33.54 3.55
C LEU A 349 -15.24 32.91 4.04
N PRO A 350 -14.30 32.46 3.18
CA PRO A 350 -12.97 32.02 3.62
C PRO A 350 -12.24 33.04 4.51
N ALA A 351 -12.21 34.32 4.10
CA ALA A 351 -11.58 35.40 4.87
C ALA A 351 -12.24 35.66 6.23
N SER A 352 -13.51 35.28 6.37
CA SER A 352 -14.35 35.57 7.53
C SER A 352 -14.59 34.33 8.40
N VAL A 353 -13.88 33.22 8.16
CA VAL A 353 -14.18 31.89 8.73
C VAL A 353 -14.20 31.89 10.26
N ALA A 354 -13.31 32.64 10.92
CA ALA A 354 -13.30 32.80 12.38
C ALA A 354 -14.56 33.50 12.91
N SER A 355 -15.05 34.55 12.23
CA SER A 355 -16.31 35.22 12.59
C SER A 355 -17.55 34.37 12.33
N VAL A 356 -17.51 33.48 11.32
CA VAL A 356 -18.56 32.49 11.06
C VAL A 356 -18.54 31.41 12.16
N ALA A 357 -17.36 30.87 12.50
CA ALA A 357 -17.18 29.90 13.56
C ALA A 357 -17.67 30.44 14.93
N GLN A 358 -17.31 31.67 15.28
CA GLN A 358 -17.76 32.32 16.53
C GLN A 358 -19.29 32.37 16.65
N GLN A 359 -19.99 32.70 15.56
CA GLN A 359 -21.45 32.76 15.53
C GLN A 359 -22.09 31.37 15.61
N LEU A 360 -21.50 30.36 14.96
CA LEU A 360 -21.95 28.97 15.05
C LEU A 360 -21.75 28.38 16.45
N VAL A 361 -20.63 28.68 17.11
CA VAL A 361 -20.35 28.23 18.48
C VAL A 361 -21.33 28.83 19.48
N TYR A 362 -21.75 30.10 19.29
CA TYR A 362 -22.80 30.70 20.12
C TYR A 362 -24.15 29.97 20.01
N LEU A 363 -24.49 29.46 18.82
CA LEU A 363 -25.72 28.69 18.58
C LEU A 363 -25.61 27.24 19.11
N LEU A 364 -24.43 26.62 18.99
CA LEU A 364 -24.12 25.29 19.51
C LEU A 364 -24.00 25.24 21.04
N GLN A 365 -23.50 26.31 21.66
CA GLN A 365 -23.18 26.39 23.10
C GLN A 365 -23.54 27.77 23.70
N PRO A 366 -24.83 28.15 23.78
CA PRO A 366 -25.24 29.48 24.25
C PRO A 366 -24.91 29.78 25.73
N GLU A 367 -24.63 28.75 26.54
CA GLU A 367 -24.14 28.86 27.93
C GLU A 367 -22.67 29.35 28.00
N ARG A 368 -21.90 29.22 26.90
CA ARG A 368 -20.46 29.52 26.87
C ARG A 368 -20.26 31.03 26.83
N LYS A 369 -19.73 31.60 27.92
CA LYS A 369 -19.42 33.03 28.02
C LYS A 369 -18.62 33.52 26.82
N GLN A 370 -19.02 34.66 26.27
CA GLN A 370 -18.29 35.32 25.20
C GLN A 370 -16.87 35.66 25.64
N HIS A 371 -15.90 34.95 25.08
CA HIS A 371 -14.61 35.56 24.82
C HIS A 371 -14.78 36.43 23.58
N HIS A 372 -14.77 37.75 23.77
CA HIS A 372 -14.21 38.61 22.75
C HIS A 372 -12.73 38.27 22.69
N SER A 373 -12.31 37.54 21.65
CA SER A 373 -10.99 37.86 21.11
C SER A 373 -11.09 39.29 20.60
N ASP A 374 -9.99 40.03 20.64
CA ASP A 374 -9.87 41.18 19.74
C ASP A 374 -10.07 40.72 18.28
N SER A 375 -10.46 41.64 17.40
CA SER A 375 -10.80 41.28 16.03
C SER A 375 -9.57 40.72 15.31
N VAL A 376 -9.52 39.40 15.16
CA VAL A 376 -8.56 38.72 14.28
C VAL A 376 -8.69 39.40 12.91
N ALA A 377 -7.59 39.96 12.41
CA ALA A 377 -7.58 40.59 11.11
C ALA A 377 -8.02 39.54 10.08
N GLY A 378 -9.12 39.81 9.35
CA GLY A 378 -9.61 38.89 8.34
C GLY A 378 -8.52 38.67 7.28
N SER A 379 -8.19 37.40 7.03
CA SER A 379 -7.24 37.00 5.99
C SER A 379 -7.68 37.57 4.63
N ASP A 380 -6.75 37.85 3.72
CA ASP A 380 -7.13 38.44 2.43
C ASP A 380 -8.18 37.57 1.70
N PRO A 381 -9.27 38.16 1.17
CA PRO A 381 -10.32 37.46 0.42
C PRO A 381 -9.84 36.47 -0.65
N VAL A 382 -8.76 36.80 -1.37
CA VAL A 382 -8.14 35.97 -2.41
C VAL A 382 -7.22 34.93 -1.78
N ALA A 383 -6.41 35.31 -0.77
CA ALA A 383 -5.51 34.37 -0.10
C ALA A 383 -6.27 33.23 0.60
N ALA A 384 -7.37 33.56 1.28
CA ALA A 384 -8.23 32.61 1.97
C ALA A 384 -9.03 31.73 1.00
N GLN A 385 -9.52 32.27 -0.12
CA GLN A 385 -10.15 31.45 -1.18
C GLN A 385 -9.13 30.46 -1.78
N ALA A 386 -7.92 30.92 -2.10
CA ALA A 386 -6.86 30.06 -2.62
C ALA A 386 -6.43 28.98 -1.60
N LEU A 387 -6.52 29.26 -0.29
CA LEU A 387 -6.34 28.25 0.75
C LEU A 387 -7.45 27.17 0.71
N ALA A 388 -8.73 27.58 0.59
CA ALA A 388 -9.86 26.65 0.46
C ALA A 388 -9.74 25.77 -0.80
N GLU A 389 -9.40 26.38 -1.94
CA GLU A 389 -9.15 25.68 -3.21
C GLU A 389 -7.98 24.68 -3.05
N GLY A 390 -6.87 25.10 -2.43
CA GLY A 390 -5.73 24.23 -2.17
C GLY A 390 -6.07 23.00 -1.32
N ILE A 391 -6.92 23.16 -0.30
CA ILE A 391 -7.41 22.05 0.53
C ILE A 391 -8.28 21.09 -0.29
N GLN A 392 -9.26 21.62 -1.05
CA GLN A 392 -10.13 20.83 -1.94
C GLN A 392 -9.29 19.95 -2.89
N TYR A 393 -8.39 20.57 -3.67
CA TYR A 393 -7.56 19.85 -4.65
C TYR A 393 -6.58 18.87 -3.98
N LEU A 394 -6.08 19.16 -2.77
CA LEU A 394 -5.19 18.25 -2.04
C LEU A 394 -5.93 16.97 -1.60
N GLN A 395 -7.22 17.06 -1.27
CA GLN A 395 -8.08 15.92 -0.93
C GLN A 395 -8.50 15.10 -2.16
N THR A 396 -8.76 15.73 -3.32
CA THR A 396 -9.38 15.06 -4.49
C THR A 396 -8.43 14.70 -5.63
N GLU A 397 -7.47 15.58 -5.97
CA GLU A 397 -6.58 15.42 -7.14
C GLU A 397 -5.09 15.34 -6.76
N GLY A 398 -4.75 15.66 -5.51
CA GLY A 398 -3.43 15.50 -4.93
C GLY A 398 -2.49 16.70 -5.08
N ALA A 399 -1.27 16.51 -4.57
CA ALA A 399 -0.33 17.58 -4.24
C ALA A 399 0.05 18.52 -5.41
N ASN A 400 0.14 18.02 -6.65
CA ASN A 400 0.54 18.84 -7.80
C ASN A 400 -0.54 19.82 -8.25
N GLN A 401 -1.81 19.40 -8.27
CA GLN A 401 -2.93 20.29 -8.61
C GLN A 401 -3.19 21.30 -7.48
N ALA A 402 -3.05 20.86 -6.22
CA ALA A 402 -3.15 21.71 -5.05
C ALA A 402 -2.06 22.81 -4.99
N ARG A 403 -0.84 22.55 -5.49
CA ARG A 403 0.33 23.44 -5.38
C ARG A 403 0.05 24.88 -5.84
N ARG A 404 -0.63 25.06 -6.98
CA ARG A 404 -0.88 26.40 -7.56
C ARG A 404 -1.69 27.31 -6.63
N TYR A 405 -2.57 26.71 -5.82
CA TYR A 405 -3.48 27.42 -4.93
C TYR A 405 -2.78 27.84 -3.63
N PHE A 406 -1.99 26.96 -3.01
CA PHE A 406 -1.13 27.37 -1.89
C PHE A 406 -0.09 28.42 -2.29
N GLN A 407 0.45 28.35 -3.52
CA GLN A 407 1.30 29.41 -4.07
C GLN A 407 0.56 30.73 -4.26
N ALA A 408 -0.66 30.72 -4.83
CA ALA A 408 -1.48 31.93 -4.96
C ALA A 408 -1.82 32.54 -3.59
N SER A 409 -2.14 31.72 -2.59
CA SER A 409 -2.37 32.14 -1.21
C SER A 409 -1.16 32.88 -0.63
N LEU A 410 0.04 32.30 -0.75
CA LEU A 410 1.30 32.88 -0.23
C LEU A 410 1.83 34.08 -1.04
N ILE A 411 1.41 34.26 -2.29
CA ILE A 411 1.71 35.46 -3.09
C ILE A 411 0.92 36.67 -2.57
N VAL A 412 -0.30 36.46 -2.10
CA VAL A 412 -1.19 37.53 -1.61
C VAL A 412 -1.00 37.77 -0.11
N GLU A 413 -0.84 36.70 0.68
CA GLU A 413 -0.66 36.76 2.13
C GLU A 413 0.59 35.95 2.56
N PRO A 414 1.80 36.54 2.46
CA PRO A 414 3.06 35.83 2.73
C PRO A 414 3.23 35.33 4.17
N ASP A 415 2.42 35.82 5.10
CA ASP A 415 2.44 35.42 6.52
C ASP A 415 1.36 34.37 6.85
N ASN A 416 0.67 33.80 5.85
CA ASN A 416 -0.27 32.70 6.07
C ASN A 416 0.46 31.39 6.42
N HIS A 417 0.74 31.19 7.71
CA HIS A 417 1.54 30.08 8.20
C HIS A 417 0.94 28.69 7.89
N TRP A 418 -0.39 28.57 7.83
CA TRP A 418 -1.04 27.30 7.44
C TRP A 418 -0.88 27.01 5.94
N ALA A 419 -1.03 28.01 5.06
CA ALA A 419 -0.72 27.85 3.64
C ALA A 419 0.77 27.48 3.42
N ARG A 420 1.68 28.10 4.18
CA ARG A 420 3.13 27.80 4.18
C ARG A 420 3.41 26.36 4.62
N ALA A 421 2.84 25.90 5.73
CA ALA A 421 2.99 24.53 6.20
C ALA A 421 2.42 23.49 5.21
N ARG A 422 1.29 23.79 4.54
CA ARG A 422 0.73 22.93 3.48
C ARG A 422 1.56 22.94 2.19
N MET A 423 2.13 24.08 1.82
CA MET A 423 3.10 24.17 0.72
C MET A 423 4.35 23.33 1.00
N ALA A 424 4.85 23.36 2.24
CA ALA A 424 5.96 22.51 2.69
C ALA A 424 5.63 21.01 2.63
N GLN A 425 4.43 20.60 3.05
CA GLN A 425 3.93 19.23 2.84
C GLN A 425 3.97 18.82 1.35
N ILE A 426 3.52 19.69 0.45
CA ILE A 426 3.47 19.44 -1.00
C ILE A 426 4.88 19.36 -1.61
N GLN A 427 5.82 20.19 -1.15
CA GLN A 427 7.23 20.15 -1.55
C GLN A 427 7.90 18.85 -1.06
N LEU A 428 7.63 18.42 0.18
CA LEU A 428 8.17 17.19 0.77
C LEU A 428 7.76 15.94 -0.04
N LEU A 429 6.47 15.83 -0.37
CA LEU A 429 5.93 14.73 -1.19
C LEU A 429 6.49 14.73 -2.62
N ALA A 430 6.83 15.91 -3.16
CA ALA A 430 7.44 16.06 -4.48
C ALA A 430 8.98 15.91 -4.48
N GLY A 431 9.59 15.49 -3.37
CA GLY A 431 11.05 15.36 -3.26
C GLY A 431 11.83 16.68 -3.12
N GLN A 432 11.14 17.82 -3.00
CA GLN A 432 11.73 19.17 -2.92
C GLN A 432 12.13 19.53 -1.48
N TRP A 433 12.85 18.62 -0.82
CA TRP A 433 13.00 18.59 0.65
C TRP A 433 13.64 19.84 1.24
N THR A 434 14.68 20.40 0.62
CA THR A 434 15.33 21.64 1.08
C THR A 434 14.42 22.87 0.97
N PHE A 435 13.45 22.86 0.05
CA PHE A 435 12.42 23.90 -0.01
C PHE A 435 11.39 23.70 1.10
N ALA A 436 10.97 22.46 1.36
CA ALA A 436 10.02 22.14 2.43
C ALA A 436 10.53 22.56 3.81
N GLU A 437 11.80 22.31 4.12
CA GLU A 437 12.41 22.78 5.38
C GLU A 437 12.44 24.30 5.45
N LYS A 438 12.85 24.97 4.37
CA LYS A 438 12.90 26.43 4.32
C LYS A 438 11.53 27.08 4.48
N GLU A 439 10.46 26.49 3.92
CA GLU A 439 9.09 26.97 4.20
C GLU A 439 8.70 26.72 5.67
N MET A 440 9.14 25.65 6.32
CA MET A 440 8.88 25.46 7.76
C MET A 440 9.71 26.42 8.65
N GLU A 441 10.95 26.75 8.26
CA GLU A 441 11.81 27.75 8.91
C GLU A 441 11.26 29.18 8.78
N LEU A 442 10.45 29.45 7.74
CA LEU A 442 9.74 30.71 7.53
C LEU A 442 8.41 30.82 8.30
N ILE A 443 8.17 29.95 9.29
CA ILE A 443 7.07 30.06 10.26
C ILE A 443 7.68 30.41 11.63
N PRO A 444 7.46 31.63 12.17
CA PRO A 444 8.06 32.05 13.43
C PRO A 444 7.67 31.17 14.62
N ASP A 445 8.59 30.96 15.56
CA ASP A 445 8.34 30.17 16.77
C ASP A 445 7.13 30.68 17.58
N ILE A 446 6.91 32.01 17.63
CA ILE A 446 5.75 32.62 18.30
C ILE A 446 4.43 32.09 17.71
N ALA A 447 4.32 31.99 16.38
CA ALA A 447 3.12 31.46 15.73
C ALA A 447 2.92 29.95 16.01
N ARG A 448 4.01 29.22 16.26
CA ARG A 448 3.99 27.81 16.68
C ARG A 448 3.65 27.65 18.17
N GLU A 449 4.01 28.61 19.01
CA GLU A 449 3.63 28.63 20.42
C GLU A 449 2.15 28.99 20.63
N GLU A 450 1.62 29.89 19.79
CA GLU A 450 0.22 30.31 19.76
C GLU A 450 -0.71 29.24 19.13
N ASP A 451 -0.31 28.60 18.02
CA ASP A 451 -1.07 27.51 17.39
C ASP A 451 -0.40 26.14 17.60
N ALA A 452 -0.81 25.46 18.67
CA ALA A 452 -0.33 24.12 19.01
C ALA A 452 -0.63 23.06 17.92
N GLY A 453 -1.71 23.23 17.14
CA GLY A 453 -2.08 22.33 16.05
C GLY A 453 -1.15 22.50 14.84
N LEU A 454 -0.85 23.74 14.47
CA LEU A 454 0.17 24.08 13.47
C LEU A 454 1.53 23.53 13.89
N ASN A 455 1.91 23.68 15.16
CA ASN A 455 3.16 23.16 15.68
C ASN A 455 3.23 21.62 15.60
N ALA A 456 2.16 20.92 16.02
CA ALA A 456 2.06 19.46 15.89
C ALA A 456 2.07 18.98 14.43
N PHE A 457 1.57 19.79 13.50
CA PHE A 457 1.63 19.53 12.07
C PHE A 457 3.06 19.67 11.52
N ILE A 458 3.76 20.75 11.88
CA ILE A 458 5.15 21.01 11.45
C ILE A 458 6.10 19.94 12.01
N ASP A 459 6.06 19.67 13.32
CA ASP A 459 6.97 18.68 13.94
C ASP A 459 6.76 17.28 13.38
N TYR A 460 5.52 16.88 13.07
CA TYR A 460 5.24 15.62 12.38
C TYR A 460 5.93 15.54 11.01
N TRP A 461 5.83 16.58 10.18
CA TRP A 461 6.43 16.54 8.83
C TRP A 461 7.95 16.68 8.85
N LEU A 462 8.52 17.39 9.84
CA LEU A 462 9.96 17.37 10.09
C LEU A 462 10.46 15.98 10.51
N ALA A 463 9.67 15.24 11.29
CA ALA A 463 10.00 13.87 11.69
C ALA A 463 9.86 12.85 10.53
N GLU A 464 8.78 12.93 9.74
CA GLU A 464 8.62 12.16 8.50
C GLU A 464 9.76 12.46 7.50
N LEU A 465 10.18 13.73 7.37
CA LEU A 465 11.31 14.10 6.51
C LEU A 465 12.64 13.51 6.99
N ALA A 466 12.95 13.61 8.28
CA ALA A 466 14.21 13.04 8.81
C ALA A 466 14.27 11.52 8.63
N LEU A 467 13.14 10.81 8.77
CA LEU A 467 13.03 9.39 8.48
C LEU A 467 13.22 9.07 6.99
N ARG A 468 12.59 9.84 6.09
CA ARG A 468 12.76 9.69 4.63
C ARG A 468 14.20 9.94 4.19
N ARG A 469 14.82 10.98 4.75
CA ARG A 469 16.21 11.35 4.48
C ARG A 469 17.21 10.34 5.06
N GLY A 470 16.91 9.76 6.22
CA GLY A 470 17.88 9.04 7.03
C GLY A 470 18.86 10.02 7.68
N ALA A 471 18.34 10.87 8.57
CA ALA A 471 19.09 11.87 9.33
C ALA A 471 19.26 11.44 10.80
N ASP A 472 20.40 11.76 11.39
CA ASP A 472 20.79 11.32 12.75
C ASP A 472 19.82 11.80 13.86
N ASP A 473 19.10 12.90 13.61
CA ASP A 473 18.14 13.50 14.55
C ASP A 473 16.71 12.94 14.44
N GLU A 474 16.45 11.95 13.57
CA GLU A 474 15.16 11.28 13.38
C GLU A 474 14.49 10.91 14.72
N THR A 475 15.24 10.23 15.60
CA THR A 475 14.73 9.77 16.91
C THR A 475 14.36 10.92 17.84
N ILE A 476 14.97 12.10 17.66
CA ILE A 476 14.65 13.31 18.43
C ILE A 476 13.38 13.94 17.86
N ARG A 477 13.29 14.09 16.53
CA ARG A 477 12.12 14.67 15.85
C ARG A 477 10.86 13.84 16.02
N ILE A 478 10.93 12.51 15.99
CA ILE A 478 9.78 11.63 16.27
C ILE A 478 9.26 11.86 17.71
N LYS A 479 10.16 12.03 18.70
CA LYS A 479 9.78 12.35 20.08
C LYS A 479 9.18 13.76 20.21
N GLN A 480 9.68 14.73 19.45
CA GLN A 480 9.11 16.09 19.38
C GLN A 480 7.70 16.05 18.77
N ALA A 481 7.50 15.40 17.62
CA ALA A 481 6.19 15.23 16.99
C ALA A 481 5.14 14.61 17.94
N ILE A 482 5.51 13.53 18.66
CA ILE A 482 4.66 12.91 19.68
C ILE A 482 4.32 13.91 20.81
N THR A 483 5.29 14.70 21.26
CA THR A 483 5.10 15.67 22.35
C THR A 483 4.20 16.83 21.93
N SER A 484 4.43 17.38 20.74
CA SER A 484 3.64 18.48 20.17
C SER A 484 2.21 18.05 19.86
N ALA A 485 2.00 16.85 19.30
CA ALA A 485 0.66 16.31 19.08
C ALA A 485 -0.12 16.08 20.38
N LYS A 486 0.56 15.61 21.45
CA LYS A 486 -0.04 15.53 22.79
C LYS A 486 -0.38 16.92 23.37
N ARG A 487 0.48 17.92 23.18
CA ARG A 487 0.21 19.32 23.59
C ARG A 487 -0.98 19.93 22.84
N ALA A 488 -1.19 19.56 21.58
CA ALA A 488 -2.35 19.96 20.78
C ALA A 488 -3.65 19.23 21.16
N ALA A 489 -3.57 18.14 21.92
CA ALA A 489 -4.68 17.20 22.15
C ALA A 489 -5.32 16.64 20.85
N ASP A 490 -4.51 16.55 19.78
CA ASP A 490 -4.93 16.08 18.47
C ASP A 490 -4.67 14.57 18.34
N HIS A 491 -5.73 13.77 18.47
CA HIS A 491 -5.65 12.31 18.38
C HIS A 491 -5.17 11.80 17.01
N TYR A 492 -5.44 12.52 15.92
CA TYR A 492 -5.03 12.13 14.57
C TYR A 492 -3.53 12.38 14.38
N GLN A 493 -3.03 13.55 14.78
CA GLN A 493 -1.59 13.83 14.78
C GLN A 493 -0.82 12.97 15.80
N MET A 494 -1.43 12.60 16.93
CA MET A 494 -0.87 11.62 17.87
C MET A 494 -0.75 10.24 17.22
N ALA A 495 -1.81 9.73 16.59
CA ALA A 495 -1.79 8.43 15.90
C ALA A 495 -0.77 8.40 14.75
N ARG A 496 -0.67 9.47 13.96
CA ARG A 496 0.35 9.61 12.90
C ARG A 496 1.78 9.65 13.46
N SER A 497 2.01 10.34 14.58
CA SER A 497 3.33 10.39 15.23
C SER A 497 3.71 9.07 15.92
N TYR A 498 2.74 8.33 16.46
CA TYR A 498 2.94 6.95 16.92
C TYR A 498 3.26 6.00 15.76
N ARG A 499 2.62 6.15 14.60
CA ARG A 499 2.94 5.36 13.38
C ARG A 499 4.36 5.63 12.86
N LEU A 500 4.88 6.86 12.98
CA LEU A 500 6.31 7.14 12.72
C LEU A 500 7.21 6.30 13.64
N LYS A 501 6.93 6.29 14.94
CA LYS A 501 7.72 5.51 15.92
C LYS A 501 7.59 3.99 15.70
N ALA A 502 6.41 3.52 15.30
CA ALA A 502 6.22 2.12 14.89
C ALA A 502 7.01 1.77 13.61
N ARG A 503 7.12 2.70 12.65
CA ARG A 503 7.92 2.52 11.42
C ARG A 503 9.43 2.49 11.72
N GLN A 504 9.90 3.36 12.61
CA GLN A 504 11.27 3.31 13.16
C GLN A 504 11.54 1.93 13.77
N ALA A 505 10.72 1.50 14.73
CA ALA A 505 10.89 0.21 15.40
C ALA A 505 10.83 -1.00 14.44
N TRP A 506 10.08 -0.91 13.33
CA TRP A 506 10.08 -1.94 12.29
C TRP A 506 11.42 -2.04 11.56
N ARG A 507 11.97 -0.90 11.11
CA ARG A 507 13.31 -0.85 10.48
C ARG A 507 14.40 -1.37 11.43
N ASP A 508 14.29 -0.98 12.69
CA ASP A 508 15.27 -1.30 13.74
C ASP A 508 15.06 -2.73 14.31
N MET A 509 14.13 -3.50 13.74
CA MET A 509 13.76 -4.89 14.07
C MET A 509 13.20 -5.12 15.51
N ASP A 510 12.82 -4.06 16.21
CA ASP A 510 12.10 -4.15 17.49
C ASP A 510 10.60 -4.43 17.25
N TRP A 511 10.30 -5.68 16.93
CA TRP A 511 8.93 -6.15 16.73
C TRP A 511 8.01 -5.92 17.95
N PRO A 512 8.47 -6.08 19.21
CA PRO A 512 7.72 -5.66 20.40
C PRO A 512 7.35 -4.17 20.41
N GLU A 513 8.30 -3.26 20.22
CA GLU A 513 8.05 -1.81 20.24
C GLU A 513 7.15 -1.40 19.06
N HIS A 514 7.37 -1.93 17.86
CA HIS A 514 6.49 -1.71 16.71
C HIS A 514 5.03 -2.04 17.04
N ARG A 515 4.78 -3.24 17.60
CA ARG A 515 3.42 -3.68 17.97
C ARG A 515 2.80 -2.86 19.11
N HIS A 516 3.61 -2.27 19.99
CA HIS A 516 3.12 -1.33 21.00
C HIS A 516 2.63 -0.05 20.33
N TRP A 517 3.50 0.70 19.63
CA TRP A 517 3.11 1.99 19.06
C TRP A 517 2.02 1.89 17.98
N LEU A 518 2.00 0.80 17.20
CA LEU A 518 0.90 0.54 16.26
C LEU A 518 -0.43 0.30 16.99
N ARG A 519 -0.41 -0.37 18.16
CA ARG A 519 -1.60 -0.53 19.01
C ARG A 519 -2.08 0.81 19.55
N GLU A 520 -1.20 1.62 20.14
CA GLU A 520 -1.55 2.94 20.67
C GLU A 520 -2.19 3.82 19.57
N ALA A 521 -1.60 3.81 18.36
CA ALA A 521 -2.13 4.54 17.20
C ALA A 521 -3.51 4.01 16.76
N SER A 522 -3.71 2.69 16.81
CA SER A 522 -5.00 2.07 16.46
C SER A 522 -6.10 2.35 17.50
N GLN A 523 -5.74 2.50 18.78
CA GLN A 523 -6.68 2.75 19.87
C GLN A 523 -7.19 4.18 19.90
N LEU A 524 -6.33 5.18 19.64
CA LEU A 524 -6.73 6.58 19.47
C LEU A 524 -7.79 6.77 18.37
N MET A 525 -7.83 5.84 17.41
CA MET A 525 -8.66 5.86 16.20
C MET A 525 -9.77 4.78 16.23
N ALA A 526 -9.93 4.04 17.35
CA ALA A 526 -10.79 2.85 17.41
C ALA A 526 -12.29 3.16 17.43
N ASP A 527 -12.70 4.21 18.14
CA ASP A 527 -14.10 4.65 18.26
C ASP A 527 -14.55 5.53 17.08
N SER A 528 -13.69 5.76 16.08
CA SER A 528 -13.99 6.58 14.90
C SER A 528 -14.85 5.81 13.89
N SER A 529 -16.08 6.29 13.64
CA SER A 529 -16.92 5.81 12.54
C SER A 529 -16.53 6.40 11.17
N GLU A 530 -15.49 7.24 11.13
CA GLU A 530 -15.05 7.95 9.94
C GLU A 530 -14.35 7.02 8.94
N LEU A 531 -14.79 6.98 7.68
CA LEU A 531 -14.22 6.04 6.70
C LEU A 531 -12.73 6.24 6.46
N GLN A 532 -12.26 7.49 6.35
CA GLN A 532 -10.84 7.77 6.12
C GLN A 532 -9.97 7.29 7.29
N THR A 533 -10.40 7.56 8.51
CA THR A 533 -9.72 7.14 9.75
C THR A 533 -9.72 5.61 9.88
N GLN A 534 -10.83 4.94 9.52
CA GLN A 534 -10.88 3.47 9.44
C GLN A 534 -9.98 2.91 8.34
N ALA A 535 -9.97 3.49 7.14
CA ALA A 535 -9.14 3.07 6.01
C ALA A 535 -7.65 3.18 6.36
N GLU A 536 -7.26 4.27 7.03
CA GLU A 536 -5.89 4.48 7.47
C GLU A 536 -5.50 3.52 8.61
N ASN A 537 -6.38 3.30 9.58
CA ASN A 537 -6.16 2.33 10.64
C ASN A 537 -5.99 0.90 10.08
N LEU A 538 -6.87 0.50 9.15
CA LEU A 538 -6.78 -0.77 8.43
C LEU A 538 -5.51 -0.88 7.58
N PHE A 539 -5.12 0.19 6.87
CA PHE A 539 -3.88 0.20 6.09
C PHE A 539 -2.66 -0.03 6.99
N TYR A 540 -2.50 0.71 8.09
CA TYR A 540 -1.34 0.54 8.97
C TYR A 540 -1.37 -0.78 9.75
N LEU A 541 -2.55 -1.31 10.10
CA LEU A 541 -2.68 -2.67 10.66
C LEU A 541 -2.37 -3.77 9.62
N GLY A 542 -2.59 -3.48 8.33
CA GLY A 542 -2.28 -4.39 7.22
C GLY A 542 -0.86 -4.24 6.65
N ASN A 543 -0.15 -3.16 6.99
CA ASN A 543 1.16 -2.83 6.40
C ASN A 543 2.35 -2.77 7.39
N PRO A 544 2.54 -3.77 8.28
CA PRO A 544 3.85 -4.36 8.48
C PRO A 544 4.09 -5.43 7.38
N SER A 545 5.02 -5.13 6.47
CA SER A 545 5.34 -5.96 5.31
C SER A 545 6.46 -6.97 5.68
N ASN A 546 6.29 -8.27 5.35
CA ASN A 546 7.13 -9.37 5.92
C ASN A 546 8.12 -9.98 4.91
N GLU A 547 8.51 -9.22 3.89
CA GLU A 547 9.55 -9.51 2.91
C GLU A 547 10.96 -9.18 3.41
N GLY A 548 11.98 -9.58 2.63
CA GLY A 548 13.37 -9.16 2.83
C GLY A 548 14.22 -10.15 3.64
N LEU A 549 15.29 -9.62 4.21
CA LEU A 549 16.43 -10.36 4.75
C LEU A 549 16.18 -10.92 6.16
N GLU A 550 15.39 -10.22 6.95
CA GLU A 550 14.85 -10.65 8.25
C GLU A 550 13.35 -10.38 8.29
N LYS A 551 12.62 -11.14 9.10
CA LYS A 551 11.15 -11.13 9.13
C LYS A 551 10.66 -11.15 10.56
N SER A 552 9.50 -10.55 10.82
CA SER A 552 8.87 -10.63 12.13
C SER A 552 8.15 -11.97 12.28
N PRO A 553 8.50 -12.83 13.27
CA PRO A 553 7.84 -14.12 13.47
C PRO A 553 6.42 -13.99 14.05
N GLY A 554 5.99 -12.77 14.38
CA GLY A 554 4.65 -12.46 14.91
C GLY A 554 3.76 -11.68 13.94
N ASN A 555 4.06 -11.70 12.64
CA ASN A 555 3.30 -10.96 11.62
C ASN A 555 2.37 -11.91 10.83
N ASP A 556 1.06 -11.78 11.03
CA ASP A 556 0.05 -12.61 10.35
C ASP A 556 -0.34 -12.00 9.00
N LEU A 557 0.40 -12.37 7.95
CA LEU A 557 0.12 -11.92 6.58
C LEU A 557 -1.33 -12.17 6.13
N ARG A 558 -1.98 -13.25 6.58
CA ARG A 558 -3.38 -13.57 6.22
C ARG A 558 -4.38 -12.66 6.94
N GLN A 559 -4.05 -12.18 8.15
CA GLN A 559 -4.85 -11.15 8.80
C GLN A 559 -4.61 -9.77 8.18
N ASN A 560 -3.34 -9.44 7.89
CA ASN A 560 -2.96 -8.22 7.20
C ASN A 560 -3.67 -8.07 5.84
N GLN A 561 -3.74 -9.16 5.07
CA GLN A 561 -4.45 -9.25 3.79
C GLN A 561 -5.89 -8.74 3.88
N LYS A 562 -6.64 -9.15 4.91
CA LYS A 562 -8.04 -8.74 5.12
C LYS A 562 -8.14 -7.25 5.40
N TYR A 563 -7.19 -6.69 6.16
CA TYR A 563 -7.15 -5.26 6.43
C TYR A 563 -6.79 -4.46 5.17
N LEU A 564 -5.78 -4.89 4.40
CA LEU A 564 -5.36 -4.24 3.15
C LEU A 564 -6.47 -4.23 2.10
N ILE A 565 -7.16 -5.34 1.87
CA ILE A 565 -8.29 -5.39 0.92
C ILE A 565 -9.41 -4.44 1.35
N LYS A 566 -9.73 -4.39 2.65
CA LYS A 566 -10.75 -3.46 3.17
C LYS A 566 -10.31 -1.99 3.07
N ALA A 567 -9.04 -1.69 3.36
CA ALA A 567 -8.46 -0.35 3.22
C ALA A 567 -8.45 0.11 1.75
N LEU A 568 -8.08 -0.76 0.80
CA LEU A 568 -8.08 -0.47 -0.63
C LEU A 568 -9.49 -0.09 -1.11
N ASN A 569 -10.50 -0.88 -0.77
CA ASN A 569 -11.89 -0.61 -1.11
C ASN A 569 -12.34 0.77 -0.56
N PHE A 570 -11.98 1.09 0.68
CA PHE A 570 -12.31 2.38 1.30
C PHE A 570 -11.58 3.55 0.64
N TYR A 571 -10.29 3.41 0.30
CA TYR A 571 -9.55 4.45 -0.40
C TYR A 571 -9.99 4.65 -1.85
N GLN A 572 -10.46 3.59 -2.53
CA GLN A 572 -11.11 3.69 -3.83
C GLN A 572 -12.45 4.44 -3.74
N GLN A 573 -13.25 4.19 -2.71
CA GLN A 573 -14.50 4.95 -2.44
C GLN A 573 -14.24 6.42 -2.13
N LEU A 574 -13.15 6.73 -1.42
CA LEU A 574 -12.69 8.10 -1.13
C LEU A 574 -11.95 8.76 -2.31
N GLY A 575 -11.65 8.04 -3.38
CA GLY A 575 -10.85 8.53 -4.52
C GLY A 575 -9.38 8.87 -4.19
N HIS A 576 -8.88 8.48 -3.01
CA HIS A 576 -7.66 9.00 -2.40
C HIS A 576 -6.37 8.38 -3.02
N GLN A 577 -6.03 8.79 -4.25
CA GLN A 577 -5.00 8.17 -5.09
C GLN A 577 -3.66 7.81 -4.40
N PRO A 578 -3.03 8.65 -3.56
CA PRO A 578 -1.78 8.28 -2.88
C PRO A 578 -1.89 7.07 -1.96
N MET A 579 -3.05 6.87 -1.32
CA MET A 579 -3.27 5.73 -0.42
C MET A 579 -3.79 4.50 -1.16
N ILE A 580 -4.39 4.66 -2.34
CA ILE A 580 -4.61 3.56 -3.29
C ILE A 580 -3.24 3.02 -3.72
N ALA A 581 -2.32 3.89 -4.15
CA ALA A 581 -0.96 3.50 -4.54
C ALA A 581 -0.20 2.80 -3.39
N ALA A 582 -0.28 3.35 -2.17
CA ALA A 582 0.37 2.75 -0.99
C ALA A 582 -0.24 1.39 -0.60
N THR A 583 -1.57 1.26 -0.64
CA THR A 583 -2.23 -0.01 -0.31
C THR A 583 -1.95 -1.07 -1.37
N GLN A 584 -1.86 -0.70 -2.65
CA GLN A 584 -1.45 -1.64 -3.70
C GLN A 584 0.01 -2.12 -3.54
N LEU A 585 0.94 -1.27 -3.07
CA LEU A 585 2.31 -1.71 -2.75
C LEU A 585 2.30 -2.74 -1.61
N ALA A 586 1.57 -2.46 -0.53
CA ALA A 586 1.43 -3.36 0.61
C ALA A 586 0.75 -4.70 0.24
N ILE A 587 -0.18 -4.68 -0.73
CA ILE A 587 -0.79 -5.88 -1.31
C ILE A 587 0.24 -6.69 -2.11
N ALA A 588 1.08 -6.05 -2.93
CA ALA A 588 2.17 -6.70 -3.65
C ALA A 588 3.20 -7.35 -2.71
N GLN A 589 3.51 -6.68 -1.60
CA GLN A 589 4.42 -7.17 -0.55
C GLN A 589 3.87 -8.35 0.26
N ASN A 590 2.54 -8.54 0.31
CA ASN A 590 1.93 -9.54 1.19
C ASN A 590 1.84 -10.93 0.52
N TYR A 591 2.74 -11.84 0.92
CA TYR A 591 2.89 -13.20 0.37
C TYR A 591 1.71 -14.16 0.59
N SER A 592 0.67 -13.77 1.34
CA SER A 592 -0.55 -14.59 1.47
C SER A 592 -1.52 -14.44 0.29
N LEU A 593 -1.23 -13.53 -0.65
CA LEU A 593 -1.98 -13.30 -1.88
C LEU A 593 -1.38 -14.06 -3.07
N PRO A 594 -2.21 -14.46 -4.06
CA PRO A 594 -1.74 -15.06 -5.31
C PRO A 594 -0.72 -14.19 -6.05
N LEU A 595 0.23 -14.82 -6.75
CA LEU A 595 1.33 -14.11 -7.40
C LEU A 595 0.86 -13.09 -8.45
N SER A 596 -0.10 -13.46 -9.30
CA SER A 596 -0.69 -12.54 -10.29
C SER A 596 -1.34 -11.30 -9.66
N GLN A 597 -2.09 -11.48 -8.57
CA GLN A 597 -2.70 -10.36 -7.84
C GLN A 597 -1.65 -9.43 -7.22
N ARG A 598 -0.49 -9.97 -6.82
CA ARG A 598 0.65 -9.19 -6.30
C ARG A 598 1.38 -8.44 -7.43
N GLU A 599 1.49 -9.03 -8.61
CA GLU A 599 2.06 -8.42 -9.82
C GLU A 599 1.19 -7.26 -10.33
N ASP A 600 -0.12 -7.50 -10.48
CA ASP A 600 -1.13 -6.49 -10.84
C ASP A 600 -1.08 -5.27 -9.89
N ALA A 601 -0.97 -5.52 -8.58
CA ALA A 601 -0.92 -4.48 -7.57
C ALA A 601 0.40 -3.69 -7.60
N LEU A 602 1.52 -4.36 -7.87
CA LEU A 602 2.82 -3.73 -8.00
C LEU A 602 2.87 -2.76 -9.18
N GLU A 603 2.38 -3.18 -10.36
CA GLU A 603 2.31 -2.30 -11.53
C GLU A 603 1.40 -1.08 -11.26
N GLN A 604 0.21 -1.30 -10.70
CA GLN A 604 -0.73 -0.23 -10.37
C GLN A 604 -0.10 0.80 -9.41
N SER A 605 0.62 0.33 -8.39
CA SER A 605 1.31 1.20 -7.43
C SER A 605 2.38 2.07 -8.10
N ILE A 606 3.26 1.46 -8.91
CA ILE A 606 4.34 2.16 -9.63
C ILE A 606 3.74 3.21 -10.60
N ASN A 607 2.71 2.84 -11.36
CA ASN A 607 2.09 3.74 -12.33
C ASN A 607 1.34 4.90 -11.66
N LEU A 608 0.67 4.68 -10.53
CA LEU A 608 0.08 5.76 -9.73
C LEU A 608 1.15 6.70 -9.14
N TYR A 609 2.25 6.18 -8.57
CA TYR A 609 3.30 7.04 -8.01
C TYR A 609 4.04 7.88 -9.08
N ARG A 610 4.16 7.36 -10.31
CA ARG A 610 4.61 8.15 -11.47
C ARG A 610 3.65 9.30 -11.78
N GLN A 611 2.34 9.04 -11.87
CA GLN A 611 1.31 10.07 -12.13
C GLN A 611 1.25 11.12 -11.02
N LEU A 612 1.37 10.70 -9.76
CA LEU A 612 1.39 11.57 -8.58
C LEU A 612 2.69 12.37 -8.42
N GLN A 613 3.75 12.03 -9.17
CA GLN A 613 5.10 12.60 -9.07
C GLN A 613 5.66 12.53 -7.63
N GLN A 614 5.56 11.34 -7.01
CA GLN A 614 6.05 11.08 -5.65
C GLN A 614 7.34 10.25 -5.72
N PRO A 615 8.53 10.89 -5.84
CA PRO A 615 9.78 10.19 -6.18
C PRO A 615 10.31 9.28 -5.06
N TYR A 616 10.00 9.57 -3.80
CA TYR A 616 10.42 8.73 -2.67
C TYR A 616 9.64 7.42 -2.66
N GLU A 617 8.32 7.50 -2.68
CA GLU A 617 7.40 6.36 -2.76
C GLU A 617 7.62 5.53 -4.05
N LEU A 618 7.86 6.19 -5.19
CA LEU A 618 8.23 5.53 -6.43
C LEU A 618 9.55 4.76 -6.32
N ALA A 619 10.57 5.33 -5.64
CA ALA A 619 11.82 4.62 -5.39
C ALA A 619 11.61 3.40 -4.48
N GLN A 620 10.75 3.48 -3.46
CA GLN A 620 10.38 2.32 -2.63
C GLN A 620 9.69 1.23 -3.45
N ALA A 621 8.72 1.59 -4.30
CA ALA A 621 8.02 0.65 -5.17
C ALA A 621 8.96 -0.01 -6.20
N LEU A 622 9.93 0.75 -6.74
CA LEU A 622 10.96 0.24 -7.65
C LEU A 622 12.00 -0.66 -6.95
N ILE A 623 12.36 -0.39 -5.68
CA ILE A 623 13.17 -1.31 -4.87
C ILE A 623 12.41 -2.63 -4.67
N TYR A 624 11.12 -2.57 -4.32
CA TYR A 624 10.33 -3.79 -4.18
C TYR A 624 10.17 -4.53 -5.51
N ALA A 625 10.02 -3.83 -6.64
CA ALA A 625 9.99 -4.45 -7.96
C ALA A 625 11.33 -5.08 -8.38
N GLY A 626 12.46 -4.46 -8.02
CA GLY A 626 13.77 -5.08 -8.17
C GLY A 626 13.86 -6.37 -7.36
N PHE A 627 13.45 -6.35 -6.09
CA PHE A 627 13.40 -7.52 -5.22
C PHE A 627 12.45 -8.61 -5.75
N TYR A 628 11.29 -8.23 -6.29
CA TYR A 628 10.36 -9.14 -6.97
C TYR A 628 11.05 -9.86 -8.13
N GLN A 629 11.85 -9.16 -8.94
CA GLN A 629 12.63 -9.80 -10.01
C GLN A 629 13.81 -10.65 -9.49
N MET A 630 14.41 -10.33 -8.34
CA MET A 630 15.43 -11.18 -7.69
C MET A 630 14.86 -12.53 -7.24
N GLN A 631 13.62 -12.56 -6.72
CA GLN A 631 12.92 -13.79 -6.34
C GLN A 631 12.59 -14.68 -7.56
N LEU A 632 12.62 -14.12 -8.76
CA LEU A 632 12.44 -14.81 -10.03
C LEU A 632 13.77 -15.06 -10.77
N HIS A 633 14.93 -14.90 -10.13
CA HIS A 633 16.27 -14.99 -10.74
C HIS A 633 16.44 -14.13 -12.02
N ASN A 634 15.71 -13.02 -12.10
CA ASN A 634 15.79 -12.07 -13.20
C ASN A 634 16.78 -10.93 -12.86
N GLY A 635 17.99 -11.24 -12.38
CA GLY A 635 18.98 -10.27 -11.90
C GLY A 635 19.26 -9.08 -12.83
N HIS A 636 19.20 -9.28 -14.15
CA HIS A 636 19.29 -8.17 -15.14
C HIS A 636 18.13 -7.17 -15.03
N LYS A 637 16.88 -7.65 -14.92
CA LYS A 637 15.70 -6.78 -14.73
C LYS A 637 15.72 -6.13 -13.35
N ALA A 638 16.14 -6.90 -12.34
CA ALA A 638 16.28 -6.41 -10.97
C ALA A 638 17.25 -5.23 -10.89
N TYR A 639 18.45 -5.37 -11.46
CA TYR A 639 19.47 -4.32 -11.50
C TYR A 639 18.93 -3.01 -12.12
N ALA A 640 18.24 -3.10 -13.27
CA ALA A 640 17.68 -1.93 -13.94
C ALA A 640 16.56 -1.22 -13.14
N LEU A 641 15.84 -1.95 -12.27
CA LEU A 641 14.85 -1.37 -11.36
C LEU A 641 15.52 -0.72 -10.13
N PHE A 642 16.55 -1.36 -9.57
CA PHE A 642 17.35 -0.78 -8.48
C PHE A 642 18.13 0.46 -8.93
N GLU A 643 18.63 0.51 -10.17
CA GLU A 643 19.31 1.68 -10.75
C GLU A 643 18.36 2.89 -10.88
N GLN A 644 17.12 2.67 -11.38
CA GLN A 644 16.09 3.72 -11.42
C GLN A 644 15.76 4.23 -10.01
N ALA A 645 15.60 3.34 -9.04
CA ALA A 645 15.39 3.72 -7.65
C ALA A 645 16.60 4.47 -7.04
N HIS A 646 17.82 4.07 -7.40
CA HIS A 646 19.06 4.74 -6.97
C HIS A 646 19.13 6.16 -7.49
N ALA A 647 18.80 6.38 -8.77
CA ALA A 647 18.76 7.72 -9.38
C ALA A 647 17.76 8.64 -8.67
N LEU A 648 16.54 8.15 -8.37
CA LEU A 648 15.53 8.88 -7.61
C LEU A 648 16.00 9.18 -6.17
N ALA A 649 16.52 8.18 -5.45
CA ALA A 649 17.04 8.33 -4.09
C ALA A 649 18.20 9.34 -4.03
N LYS A 650 19.06 9.37 -5.05
CA LYS A 650 20.17 10.31 -5.22
C LYS A 650 19.68 11.73 -5.49
N GLN A 651 18.65 11.88 -6.31
CA GLN A 651 18.06 13.19 -6.65
C GLN A 651 17.43 13.88 -5.44
N ILE A 652 16.75 13.11 -4.56
CA ILE A 652 16.07 13.67 -3.37
C ILE A 652 16.95 13.69 -2.10
N GLY A 653 18.05 12.92 -2.08
CA GLY A 653 18.95 12.83 -0.93
C GLY A 653 18.51 11.83 0.15
N ALA A 654 17.89 10.71 -0.24
CA ALA A 654 17.44 9.65 0.67
C ALA A 654 18.59 8.68 1.02
N SER A 655 19.37 8.94 2.07
CA SER A 655 20.54 8.13 2.46
C SER A 655 20.20 6.66 2.68
N ASN A 656 19.08 6.39 3.37
CA ASN A 656 18.55 5.05 3.60
C ASN A 656 18.29 4.30 2.28
N LEU A 657 17.60 4.92 1.32
CA LEU A 657 17.30 4.30 0.03
C LEU A 657 18.54 4.18 -0.87
N LEU A 658 19.51 5.08 -0.76
CA LEU A 658 20.82 4.97 -1.41
C LEU A 658 21.61 3.75 -0.92
N SER A 659 21.58 3.48 0.38
CA SER A 659 22.22 2.29 0.98
C SER A 659 21.54 1.01 0.51
N PHE A 660 20.20 0.92 0.61
CA PHE A 660 19.45 -0.24 0.11
C PHE A 660 19.65 -0.50 -1.39
N THR A 661 19.63 0.55 -2.23
CA THR A 661 19.80 0.37 -3.69
C THR A 661 21.20 -0.11 -4.06
N ARG A 662 22.27 0.41 -3.42
CA ARG A 662 23.63 -0.11 -3.64
C ARG A 662 23.77 -1.58 -3.25
N PHE A 663 23.28 -1.95 -2.06
CA PHE A 663 23.23 -3.34 -1.60
C PHE A 663 22.52 -4.25 -2.61
N TYR A 664 21.34 -3.83 -3.07
CA TYR A 664 20.54 -4.63 -4.00
C TYR A 664 21.08 -4.66 -5.44
N MET A 665 21.79 -3.62 -5.92
CA MET A 665 22.50 -3.65 -7.21
C MET A 665 23.70 -4.63 -7.17
N ALA A 666 24.42 -4.67 -6.05
CA ALA A 666 25.48 -5.65 -5.83
C ALA A 666 24.92 -7.09 -5.76
N PHE A 667 23.80 -7.31 -5.05
CA PHE A 667 23.11 -8.61 -5.03
C PHE A 667 22.56 -8.99 -6.42
N ALA A 668 22.00 -8.05 -7.18
CA ALA A 668 21.56 -8.29 -8.56
C ALA A 668 22.72 -8.62 -9.50
N THR A 669 23.93 -8.11 -9.24
CA THR A 669 25.15 -8.54 -9.95
C THR A 669 25.58 -9.95 -9.55
N LEU A 670 25.43 -10.30 -8.27
CA LEU A 670 25.73 -11.64 -7.75
C LEU A 670 24.81 -12.72 -8.34
N ASP A 671 23.50 -12.49 -8.39
CA ASP A 671 22.52 -13.41 -8.99
C ASP A 671 22.88 -13.79 -10.43
N GLN A 672 23.29 -12.80 -11.24
CA GLN A 672 23.78 -12.99 -12.61
C GLN A 672 25.12 -13.74 -12.70
N GLY A 673 25.85 -13.90 -11.58
CA GLY A 673 27.15 -14.56 -11.51
C GLY A 673 27.12 -15.97 -10.94
N LEU A 674 26.19 -16.26 -10.04
CA LEU A 674 26.02 -17.57 -9.40
C LEU A 674 25.59 -18.65 -10.40
N ASP A 675 25.88 -19.91 -10.10
CA ASP A 675 25.35 -21.04 -10.86
C ASP A 675 23.87 -21.27 -10.52
N GLN A 676 23.02 -21.29 -11.53
CA GLN A 676 21.57 -21.52 -11.43
C GLN A 676 21.12 -22.79 -12.17
N THR A 677 22.04 -23.67 -12.60
CA THR A 677 21.69 -24.80 -13.47
C THR A 677 20.75 -25.82 -12.82
N GLU A 678 20.76 -25.96 -11.48
CA GLU A 678 19.82 -26.83 -10.75
C GLU A 678 18.35 -26.38 -10.87
N ILE A 679 18.09 -25.09 -11.14
CA ILE A 679 16.76 -24.51 -11.40
C ILE A 679 16.52 -24.18 -12.88
N ALA A 680 17.34 -24.74 -13.78
CA ALA A 680 17.34 -24.47 -15.22
C ALA A 680 17.61 -23.00 -15.62
N GLY A 681 18.28 -22.24 -14.75
CA GLY A 681 18.83 -20.92 -15.07
C GLY A 681 20.17 -20.99 -15.82
N HIS A 682 20.97 -19.93 -15.74
CA HIS A 682 22.31 -19.90 -16.35
C HIS A 682 23.36 -20.63 -15.51
N GLY A 683 24.49 -21.01 -16.14
CA GLY A 683 25.68 -21.43 -15.41
C GLY A 683 26.47 -20.25 -14.83
N ARG A 684 27.43 -20.57 -13.95
CA ARG A 684 28.30 -19.60 -13.26
C ARG A 684 29.07 -18.64 -14.19
N ASP A 685 28.93 -17.33 -13.98
CA ASP A 685 29.75 -16.26 -14.61
C ASP A 685 30.77 -15.69 -13.59
N ALA A 686 32.01 -16.15 -13.70
CA ALA A 686 33.12 -15.76 -12.82
C ALA A 686 33.58 -14.29 -12.97
N ILE A 687 33.16 -13.57 -14.02
CA ILE A 687 33.44 -12.13 -14.16
C ILE A 687 32.45 -11.35 -13.29
N ARG A 688 31.17 -11.74 -13.33
CA ARG A 688 30.11 -11.12 -12.51
C ARG A 688 30.28 -11.41 -11.03
N LEU A 689 30.67 -12.63 -10.66
CA LEU A 689 31.03 -12.95 -9.27
C LEU A 689 32.10 -12.02 -8.72
N ARG A 690 33.16 -11.72 -9.50
CA ARG A 690 34.21 -10.79 -9.08
C ARG A 690 33.72 -9.36 -8.96
N SER A 691 32.93 -8.87 -9.93
CA SER A 691 32.34 -7.53 -9.84
C SER A 691 31.36 -7.39 -8.67
N ALA A 692 30.61 -8.44 -8.33
CA ALA A 692 29.77 -8.47 -7.13
C ALA A 692 30.62 -8.47 -5.84
N ILE A 693 31.72 -9.23 -5.80
CA ILE A 693 32.67 -9.23 -4.67
C ILE A 693 33.28 -7.84 -4.46
N GLU A 694 33.66 -7.15 -5.53
CA GLU A 694 34.17 -5.77 -5.48
C GLU A 694 33.10 -4.82 -4.90
N GLN A 695 31.89 -4.80 -5.49
CA GLN A 695 30.77 -3.97 -5.03
C GLN A 695 30.37 -4.24 -3.57
N LEU A 696 30.36 -5.50 -3.13
CA LEU A 696 30.00 -5.88 -1.75
C LEU A 696 31.09 -5.49 -0.75
N ASN A 697 32.37 -5.61 -1.09
CA ASN A 697 33.45 -5.14 -0.21
C ASN A 697 33.48 -3.60 -0.11
N GLU A 698 33.27 -2.88 -1.22
CA GLU A 698 33.08 -1.42 -1.20
C GLU A 698 31.88 -1.01 -0.33
N PHE A 699 30.75 -1.70 -0.48
CA PHE A 699 29.56 -1.44 0.32
C PHE A 699 29.78 -1.71 1.83
N ILE A 700 30.51 -2.78 2.20
CA ILE A 700 30.86 -3.07 3.60
C ILE A 700 31.83 -2.03 4.18
N ALA A 701 32.72 -1.46 3.35
CA ALA A 701 33.71 -0.47 3.78
C ALA A 701 33.08 0.88 4.21
N ASP A 702 31.89 1.21 3.72
CA ASP A 702 31.10 2.38 4.13
C ASP A 702 30.35 2.20 5.48
N ASP A 703 30.67 1.13 6.23
CA ASP A 703 30.05 0.70 7.50
C ASP A 703 28.51 0.71 7.51
N PRO A 704 27.86 -0.10 6.63
CA PRO A 704 26.42 -0.10 6.47
C PRO A 704 25.71 -0.74 7.67
N ALA A 705 24.41 -0.46 7.80
CA ALA A 705 23.56 -0.98 8.87
C ALA A 705 23.76 -2.50 9.09
N PRO A 706 23.86 -2.99 10.35
CA PRO A 706 24.31 -4.35 10.66
C PRO A 706 23.64 -5.49 9.87
N LEU A 707 22.35 -5.37 9.54
CA LEU A 707 21.62 -6.34 8.71
C LEU A 707 22.19 -6.44 7.29
N LEU A 708 22.39 -5.29 6.63
CA LEU A 708 22.94 -5.23 5.28
C LEU A 708 24.40 -5.67 5.26
N LYS A 709 25.15 -5.36 6.34
CA LYS A 709 26.53 -5.82 6.54
C LYS A 709 26.61 -7.34 6.66
N ALA A 710 25.82 -7.95 7.55
CA ALA A 710 25.75 -9.40 7.73
C ALA A 710 25.29 -10.13 6.45
N SER A 711 24.28 -9.57 5.75
CA SER A 711 23.80 -10.14 4.49
C SER A 711 24.84 -10.05 3.37
N SER A 712 25.59 -8.95 3.29
CA SER A 712 26.69 -8.80 2.32
C SER A 712 27.82 -9.80 2.56
N LEU A 713 28.10 -10.13 3.82
CA LEU A 713 29.07 -11.17 4.20
C LEU A 713 28.59 -12.58 3.81
N VAL A 714 27.29 -12.88 3.94
CA VAL A 714 26.70 -14.13 3.40
C VAL A 714 26.83 -14.19 1.87
N PHE A 715 26.53 -13.10 1.18
CA PHE A 715 26.60 -12.99 -0.28
C PHE A 715 28.03 -13.13 -0.80
N LEU A 716 29.03 -12.57 -0.10
CA LEU A 716 30.45 -12.83 -0.35
C LEU A 716 30.80 -14.30 -0.14
N GLY A 717 30.26 -14.93 0.91
CA GLY A 717 30.38 -16.37 1.15
C GLY A 717 29.91 -17.22 -0.04
N TRP A 718 28.75 -16.92 -0.60
CA TRP A 718 28.24 -17.59 -1.81
C TRP A 718 29.15 -17.35 -3.03
N ALA A 719 29.52 -16.09 -3.29
CA ALA A 719 30.37 -15.74 -4.43
C ALA A 719 31.73 -16.44 -4.42
N TRP A 720 32.38 -16.55 -3.25
CA TRP A 720 33.65 -17.26 -3.11
C TRP A 720 33.49 -18.79 -3.14
N THR A 721 32.37 -19.32 -2.66
CA THR A 721 32.04 -20.76 -2.79
C THR A 721 31.95 -21.15 -4.26
N ASP A 722 31.18 -20.41 -5.07
CA ASP A 722 31.06 -20.66 -6.51
C ASP A 722 32.38 -20.47 -7.27
N LEU A 723 33.27 -19.58 -6.81
CA LEU A 723 34.64 -19.47 -7.35
C LEU A 723 35.58 -20.59 -6.90
N GLY A 724 35.20 -21.38 -5.89
CA GLY A 724 36.00 -22.48 -5.32
C GLY A 724 37.01 -22.05 -4.24
N ASP A 725 36.95 -20.80 -3.76
CA ASP A 725 37.77 -20.33 -2.63
C ASP A 725 37.01 -20.50 -1.31
N TYR A 726 37.05 -21.73 -0.80
CA TYR A 726 36.38 -22.07 0.44
C TYR A 726 36.99 -21.41 1.68
N GLU A 727 38.24 -20.94 1.63
CA GLU A 727 38.89 -20.28 2.77
C GLU A 727 38.33 -18.86 2.96
N GLN A 728 38.26 -18.09 1.87
CA GLN A 728 37.57 -16.80 1.88
C GLN A 728 36.08 -16.95 2.19
N ALA A 729 35.41 -17.93 1.57
CA ALA A 729 33.98 -18.15 1.79
C ALA A 729 33.65 -18.41 3.28
N LEU A 730 34.38 -19.33 3.93
CA LEU A 730 34.19 -19.61 5.36
C LEU A 730 34.52 -18.39 6.24
N SER A 731 35.58 -17.63 5.92
CA SER A 731 35.96 -16.42 6.64
C SER A 731 34.83 -15.39 6.69
N TYR A 732 34.20 -15.10 5.55
CA TYR A 732 33.06 -14.16 5.49
C TYR A 732 31.80 -14.71 6.18
N LEU A 733 31.51 -16.01 6.02
CA LEU A 733 30.33 -16.65 6.65
C LEU A 733 30.44 -16.73 8.18
N HIS A 734 31.64 -16.91 8.73
CA HIS A 734 31.86 -16.84 10.18
C HIS A 734 31.65 -15.41 10.71
N GLN A 735 32.15 -14.37 10.01
CA GLN A 735 31.89 -12.97 10.39
C GLN A 735 30.39 -12.63 10.38
N ALA A 736 29.62 -13.13 9.39
CA ALA A 736 28.16 -12.96 9.37
C ALA A 736 27.48 -13.55 10.61
N ARG A 737 27.95 -14.71 11.10
CA ARG A 737 27.45 -15.36 12.33
C ARG A 737 27.83 -14.61 13.60
N GLU A 738 28.97 -13.94 13.65
CA GLU A 738 29.36 -13.09 14.79
C GLU A 738 28.47 -11.84 14.90
N ILE A 739 28.10 -11.21 13.78
CA ILE A 739 27.15 -10.10 13.77
C ILE A 739 25.77 -10.55 14.29
N HIS A 740 25.29 -11.75 13.89
CA HIS A 740 24.03 -12.30 14.42
C HIS A 740 24.02 -12.36 15.95
N GLN A 741 25.11 -12.81 16.59
CA GLN A 741 25.18 -12.92 18.06
C GLN A 741 25.00 -11.56 18.77
N SER A 742 25.33 -10.46 18.07
CA SER A 742 25.22 -9.10 18.60
C SER A 742 23.85 -8.45 18.34
N PHE A 743 23.13 -8.86 17.29
CA PHE A 743 21.91 -8.19 16.82
C PHE A 743 20.68 -9.09 16.61
N ASN A 744 20.76 -10.39 16.91
CA ASN A 744 19.65 -11.35 16.86
C ASN A 744 18.92 -11.40 15.49
N MET A 745 19.68 -11.74 14.44
CA MET A 745 19.24 -11.86 13.04
C MET A 745 19.11 -13.33 12.61
N PRO A 746 18.03 -14.04 12.98
CA PRO A 746 17.96 -15.50 12.86
C PRO A 746 17.96 -16.02 11.41
N ILE A 747 17.38 -15.31 10.45
CA ILE A 747 17.31 -15.77 9.05
C ILE A 747 18.69 -15.64 8.40
N THR A 748 19.38 -14.51 8.61
CA THR A 748 20.74 -14.24 8.14
C THR A 748 21.74 -15.24 8.71
N ALA A 749 21.61 -15.59 9.99
CA ALA A 749 22.41 -16.66 10.60
C ALA A 749 22.11 -18.05 10.02
N SER A 750 20.85 -18.34 9.71
CA SER A 750 20.45 -19.59 9.08
C SER A 750 21.08 -19.74 7.69
N TYR A 751 21.05 -18.66 6.88
CA TYR A 751 21.76 -18.59 5.60
C TYR A 751 23.26 -18.83 5.77
N ALA A 752 23.90 -18.20 6.76
CA ALA A 752 25.33 -18.39 7.02
C ALA A 752 25.67 -19.83 7.44
N SER A 753 24.94 -20.41 8.40
CA SER A 753 25.18 -21.76 8.91
C SER A 753 24.99 -22.84 7.85
N TYR A 754 23.91 -22.84 7.05
CA TYR A 754 23.77 -23.86 6.01
C TYR A 754 24.82 -23.70 4.90
N SER A 755 25.31 -22.48 4.64
CA SER A 755 26.35 -22.25 3.62
C SER A 755 27.70 -22.83 4.06
N ILE A 756 28.06 -22.66 5.34
CA ILE A 756 29.21 -23.34 5.97
C ILE A 756 29.06 -24.87 5.85
N MET A 757 27.87 -25.41 6.14
CA MET A 757 27.60 -26.86 6.00
C MET A 757 27.75 -27.33 4.54
N ARG A 758 27.28 -26.56 3.55
CA ARG A 758 27.40 -26.88 2.12
C ARG A 758 28.85 -26.93 1.67
N ILE A 759 29.70 -25.98 2.11
CA ILE A 759 31.14 -25.97 1.86
C ILE A 759 31.82 -27.22 2.44
N TYR A 760 31.54 -27.56 3.70
CA TYR A 760 32.12 -28.75 4.34
C TYR A 760 31.66 -30.06 3.67
N LEU A 761 30.46 -30.13 3.08
CA LEU A 761 30.04 -31.27 2.27
C LEU A 761 30.88 -31.43 0.99
N GLU A 762 31.25 -30.33 0.30
CA GLU A 762 32.10 -30.40 -0.91
C GLU A 762 33.53 -30.81 -0.60
N GLN A 763 34.05 -30.30 0.52
CA GLN A 763 35.33 -30.74 1.10
C GLN A 763 35.28 -32.19 1.65
N LYS A 764 34.10 -32.82 1.69
CA LYS A 764 33.83 -34.14 2.30
C LYS A 764 34.21 -34.21 3.79
N ASN A 765 34.22 -33.06 4.46
CA ASN A 765 34.49 -32.90 5.87
C ASN A 765 33.19 -33.10 6.68
N TYR A 766 32.63 -34.30 6.59
CA TYR A 766 31.34 -34.63 7.23
C TYR A 766 31.39 -34.44 8.75
N SER A 767 32.55 -34.65 9.36
CA SER A 767 32.83 -34.34 10.77
C SER A 767 32.57 -32.87 11.15
N ALA A 768 32.91 -31.92 10.29
CA ALA A 768 32.67 -30.49 10.55
C ALA A 768 31.19 -30.11 10.38
N VAL A 769 30.45 -30.75 9.47
CA VAL A 769 28.99 -30.59 9.38
C VAL A 769 28.30 -31.17 10.62
N ILE A 770 28.70 -32.36 11.06
CA ILE A 770 28.17 -33.04 12.24
C ILE A 770 28.46 -32.23 13.53
N ALA A 771 29.59 -31.53 13.62
CA ALA A 771 29.90 -30.65 14.74
C ALA A 771 28.89 -29.48 14.90
N LEU A 772 28.11 -29.15 13.86
CA LEU A 772 27.06 -28.12 13.88
C LEU A 772 25.68 -28.69 14.27
N GLU A 773 25.54 -29.98 14.61
CA GLU A 773 24.29 -30.60 15.09
C GLU A 773 23.71 -29.94 16.35
N GLY A 774 24.54 -29.24 17.14
CA GLY A 774 24.09 -28.46 18.29
C GLY A 774 23.38 -27.15 17.95
N GLU A 775 23.33 -26.74 16.68
CA GLU A 775 22.62 -25.54 16.23
C GLU A 775 21.13 -25.83 15.96
N PRO A 776 20.23 -24.88 16.24
CA PRO A 776 18.81 -25.06 15.94
C PRO A 776 18.59 -25.18 14.42
N ILE A 777 17.99 -26.29 14.00
CA ILE A 777 17.48 -26.47 12.65
C ILE A 777 16.26 -25.54 12.49
N THR A 778 16.44 -24.48 11.72
CA THR A 778 15.41 -23.48 11.36
C THR A 778 15.01 -23.58 9.89
N THR A 779 15.84 -24.25 9.06
CA THR A 779 15.67 -24.37 7.62
C THR A 779 15.77 -25.82 7.14
N ARG A 780 15.12 -26.10 6.00
CA ARG A 780 15.21 -27.40 5.31
C ARG A 780 16.65 -27.77 4.96
N LEU A 781 17.48 -26.81 4.53
CA LEU A 781 18.86 -27.07 4.13
C LEU A 781 19.74 -27.58 5.29
N GLN A 782 19.64 -27.01 6.50
CA GLN A 782 20.38 -27.54 7.65
C GLN A 782 20.05 -29.02 7.91
N ALA A 783 18.77 -29.38 7.88
CA ALA A 783 18.34 -30.77 8.08
C ALA A 783 18.85 -31.72 6.98
N VAL A 784 18.74 -31.32 5.72
CA VAL A 784 19.19 -32.11 4.56
C VAL A 784 20.71 -32.30 4.58
N TYR A 785 21.47 -31.23 4.80
CA TYR A 785 22.93 -31.28 4.83
C TYR A 785 23.48 -32.07 6.02
N LEU A 786 22.89 -31.91 7.22
CA LEU A 786 23.29 -32.69 8.41
C LEU A 786 22.97 -34.18 8.23
N ALA A 787 21.78 -34.51 7.73
CA ALA A 787 21.42 -35.89 7.47
C ALA A 787 22.31 -36.53 6.40
N ARG A 788 22.75 -35.76 5.39
CA ARG A 788 23.73 -36.20 4.39
C ARG A 788 25.11 -36.45 5.00
N ALA A 789 25.60 -35.55 5.85
CA ALA A 789 26.88 -35.73 6.52
C ALA A 789 26.90 -37.00 7.40
N TRP A 790 25.84 -37.24 8.17
CA TRP A 790 25.68 -38.49 8.91
C TRP A 790 25.65 -39.74 8.02
N PHE A 791 25.09 -39.64 6.80
CA PHE A 791 25.00 -40.77 5.87
C PHE A 791 26.37 -41.14 5.32
N GLU A 792 27.11 -40.15 4.83
CA GLU A 792 28.46 -40.32 4.28
C GLU A 792 29.48 -40.69 5.37
N ALA A 793 29.23 -40.30 6.63
CA ALA A 793 29.96 -40.79 7.81
C ALA A 793 29.58 -42.24 8.23
N GLY A 794 28.76 -42.94 7.43
CA GLY A 794 28.34 -44.33 7.67
C GLY A 794 27.24 -44.53 8.71
N GLN A 795 26.67 -43.44 9.26
CA GLN A 795 25.67 -43.48 10.34
C GLN A 795 24.25 -43.24 9.83
N ALA A 796 23.81 -44.05 8.86
CA ALA A 796 22.48 -43.93 8.24
C ALA A 796 21.31 -43.90 9.26
N ALA A 797 21.47 -44.48 10.45
CA ALA A 797 20.49 -44.39 11.53
C ALA A 797 20.30 -42.95 12.07
N GLN A 798 21.37 -42.16 12.15
CA GLN A 798 21.28 -40.74 12.52
C GLN A 798 20.71 -39.91 11.35
N SER A 799 21.03 -40.24 10.09
CA SER A 799 20.41 -39.60 8.91
C SER A 799 18.89 -39.78 8.86
N VAL A 800 18.40 -40.99 9.18
CA VAL A 800 16.97 -41.26 9.36
C VAL A 800 16.39 -40.41 10.48
N ARG A 801 17.07 -40.36 11.63
CA ARG A 801 16.63 -39.57 12.80
C ARG A 801 16.55 -38.08 12.49
N VAL A 802 17.59 -37.45 11.93
CA VAL A 802 17.61 -36.00 11.65
C VAL A 802 16.45 -35.59 10.73
N LEU A 803 16.14 -36.38 9.69
CA LEU A 803 14.96 -36.09 8.86
C LEU A 803 13.63 -36.39 9.57
N GLN A 804 13.55 -37.37 10.47
CA GLN A 804 12.35 -37.63 11.27
C GLN A 804 12.09 -36.54 12.33
N ASP A 805 13.14 -36.02 12.95
CA ASP A 805 13.09 -34.95 13.94
C ASP A 805 12.76 -33.61 13.23
N PHE A 806 13.40 -33.30 12.10
CA PHE A 806 13.04 -32.16 11.23
C PHE A 806 11.58 -32.19 10.79
N ARG A 807 11.07 -33.34 10.32
CA ARG A 807 9.66 -33.49 9.91
C ARG A 807 8.65 -33.24 11.04
N GLN A 808 9.03 -33.50 12.29
CA GLN A 808 8.18 -33.23 13.46
C GLN A 808 8.26 -31.78 13.91
N GLN A 809 9.42 -31.13 13.76
CA GLN A 809 9.67 -29.76 14.23
C GLN A 809 9.20 -28.70 13.24
N LEU A 810 9.41 -28.93 11.93
CA LEU A 810 9.13 -27.97 10.85
C LEU A 810 8.34 -28.65 9.71
N PRO A 811 7.12 -29.17 9.97
CA PRO A 811 6.32 -29.90 8.99
C PRO A 811 5.96 -29.06 7.76
N ASP A 812 5.83 -27.74 7.91
CA ASP A 812 5.48 -26.81 6.82
C ASP A 812 6.65 -26.60 5.82
N LEU A 813 7.88 -26.95 6.20
CA LEU A 813 9.06 -26.92 5.31
C LEU A 813 9.39 -28.29 4.69
N TRP A 814 8.58 -29.32 4.97
CA TRP A 814 8.86 -30.70 4.54
C TRP A 814 8.38 -30.95 3.09
N GLN A 815 9.34 -31.25 2.20
CA GLN A 815 9.05 -31.44 0.78
C GLN A 815 8.96 -32.92 0.36
N LYS A 816 8.51 -33.17 -0.87
CA LYS A 816 8.36 -34.51 -1.47
C LYS A 816 9.73 -35.21 -1.61
N GLU A 817 10.76 -34.41 -1.84
CA GLU A 817 12.15 -34.78 -2.03
C GLU A 817 12.76 -35.30 -0.72
N ASP A 818 12.36 -34.72 0.42
CA ASP A 818 12.74 -35.18 1.76
C ASP A 818 12.08 -36.52 2.09
N SER A 819 10.86 -36.74 1.59
CA SER A 819 10.15 -38.02 1.70
C SER A 819 10.86 -39.13 0.90
N LEU A 820 11.32 -38.81 -0.31
CA LEU A 820 12.17 -39.71 -1.11
C LEU A 820 13.51 -39.98 -0.39
N ARG A 821 14.15 -38.95 0.16
CA ARG A 821 15.46 -39.06 0.82
C ARG A 821 15.39 -39.87 2.12
N LEU A 822 14.36 -39.66 2.94
CA LEU A 822 14.11 -40.48 4.13
C LEU A 822 13.89 -41.96 3.75
N GLY A 823 13.21 -42.23 2.63
CA GLY A 823 13.09 -43.59 2.08
C GLY A 823 14.43 -44.20 1.69
N GLN A 824 15.32 -43.42 1.07
CA GLN A 824 16.69 -43.83 0.73
C GLN A 824 17.53 -44.14 1.98
N TYR A 825 17.51 -43.29 3.01
CA TYR A 825 18.22 -43.54 4.26
C TYR A 825 17.67 -44.78 5.02
N LEU A 826 16.35 -44.98 5.02
CA LEU A 826 15.69 -46.17 5.59
C LEU A 826 16.02 -47.47 4.83
N ALA A 827 16.32 -47.41 3.53
CA ALA A 827 16.79 -48.55 2.75
C ALA A 827 18.26 -48.88 3.06
N ALA A 828 19.12 -47.87 3.16
CA ALA A 828 20.52 -48.03 3.53
C ALA A 828 20.70 -48.55 4.97
N GLN A 829 19.88 -48.07 5.92
CA GLN A 829 19.84 -48.59 7.30
C GLN A 829 19.52 -50.10 7.36
N LYS A 830 18.87 -50.65 6.33
CA LYS A 830 18.56 -52.09 6.16
C LYS A 830 19.62 -52.85 5.34
N GLY A 831 20.75 -52.23 5.01
CA GLY A 831 21.86 -52.84 4.27
C GLY A 831 21.78 -52.73 2.75
N SER A 832 20.96 -51.82 2.20
CA SER A 832 20.93 -51.57 0.75
C SER A 832 22.09 -50.64 0.34
N GLU A 833 22.84 -50.96 -0.73
CA GLU A 833 23.75 -49.97 -1.35
C GLU A 833 22.91 -48.89 -2.04
N ILE A 834 23.00 -47.65 -1.55
CA ILE A 834 22.29 -46.49 -2.10
C ILE A 834 23.32 -45.45 -2.53
N ARG A 835 23.20 -44.98 -3.77
CA ARG A 835 23.94 -43.80 -4.27
C ARG A 835 22.99 -42.62 -4.32
N LEU A 836 23.42 -41.51 -3.72
CA LEU A 836 22.64 -40.28 -3.62
C LEU A 836 23.08 -39.29 -4.71
N GLY A 837 22.15 -38.44 -5.15
CA GLY A 837 22.46 -37.28 -5.98
C GLY A 837 23.21 -36.18 -5.21
N PRO A 838 23.43 -35.01 -5.83
CA PRO A 838 23.85 -33.82 -5.09
C PRO A 838 22.79 -33.37 -4.07
N GLU A 839 23.18 -32.47 -3.17
CA GLU A 839 22.24 -31.64 -2.41
C GLU A 839 22.12 -30.28 -3.09
N PRO A 840 20.97 -29.57 -2.97
CA PRO A 840 20.79 -28.25 -3.56
C PRO A 840 21.92 -27.28 -3.19
N MET A 841 22.20 -26.31 -4.06
CA MET A 841 23.15 -25.23 -3.75
C MET A 841 22.58 -24.24 -2.74
N ALA A 842 23.45 -23.75 -1.85
CA ALA A 842 23.09 -22.89 -0.72
C ALA A 842 22.41 -21.58 -1.15
N HIS A 843 22.86 -21.00 -2.26
CA HIS A 843 22.40 -19.73 -2.79
C HIS A 843 21.14 -19.83 -3.67
N LEU A 844 20.55 -21.01 -3.87
CA LEU A 844 19.30 -21.13 -4.66
C LEU A 844 18.03 -21.04 -3.82
N VAL A 845 18.13 -21.17 -2.49
CA VAL A 845 16.95 -21.32 -1.62
C VAL A 845 16.48 -19.99 -0.98
N TYR A 846 17.09 -18.85 -1.37
CA TYR A 846 16.62 -17.52 -0.93
C TYR A 846 15.29 -17.09 -1.59
N CYS A 847 14.81 -17.82 -2.61
CA CYS A 847 13.55 -17.56 -3.31
C CYS A 847 12.47 -18.65 -3.07
N GLU A 848 12.87 -19.91 -2.86
CA GLU A 848 11.96 -21.08 -2.97
C GLU A 848 10.98 -21.27 -1.81
N SER A 849 11.09 -20.50 -0.72
CA SER A 849 10.37 -20.77 0.54
C SER A 849 9.19 -19.85 0.83
N ASP A 850 9.24 -18.59 0.38
CA ASP A 850 8.18 -17.60 0.62
C ASP A 850 7.10 -17.59 -0.46
N TRP A 851 7.54 -17.74 -1.72
CA TRP A 851 6.67 -17.73 -2.87
C TRP A 851 6.46 -19.20 -3.26
N ALA A 852 5.28 -19.73 -2.96
CA ALA A 852 4.85 -21.05 -3.42
C ALA A 852 4.60 -21.01 -4.94
N MET A 853 5.70 -20.93 -5.69
CA MET A 853 5.74 -21.01 -7.15
C MET A 853 5.23 -22.40 -7.55
N GLU A 854 4.08 -22.44 -8.24
CA GLU A 854 3.51 -23.68 -8.77
C GLU A 854 4.42 -24.19 -9.92
N ARG A 855 5.39 -25.06 -9.56
CA ARG A 855 6.30 -25.78 -10.46
C ARG A 855 5.75 -27.15 -10.86
#